data_AF-A0A1G0XYF7-F1
#
_entry.id   AF-A0A1G0XYF7-F1
#
_cell.length_a   1.000
_cell.length_b   1.000
_cell.length_c   1.000
_cell.angle_alpha   90.00
_cell.angle_beta   90.00
_cell.angle_gamma   90.00
#
_symmetry.space_group_name_H-M   'P 1'
#
loop_
_entity.id
_entity.type
_entity.pdbx_description
1 polymer ?
#
loop_
_entity_poly.entity_id
_entity_poly.type
_entity_poly.pdbx_seq_one_letter_code
_entity_poly.pdbx_strand_id
1 'polypeptide(L)'
;MALRDWDGKKIRDEKIFDIMLCMGTSCISSGALKLKQALLDEIEKHGLQKKVKVKENACEKHGDVSFERDRAELLETGCNGFCAAGPIVVIYPGGYFYQKVSPDDAAEIIESHIIKEVPVERLMYRNNGTGSPIPFYREIPFFAKQKLKVLKNKGRIAAESIDEYIGTGGYAALSKALSMKTQDIIAEVKASGLRGRGGAGFSTGLKWEFCSKSKGDRKYIVCNADEGDPGAFMDRSLIESDPHAILEGIMIGARAIGADTGYIYCRAEYPLALKRLEIAIQACRERGLLGKNILGTDFCFDIFVAQGSGAFVCGEETALLHSIEGKRGEPSPRPPFPTDKGLWGMPTVLNNVETFGNIPMIINDGAAEFRKVGTEKSPGTKIFALTGNLNNIGLIEVPIGTSIGEIIYDIGGGIPSGKEYKSAQIGGPSGGCIPKQHLSVPVDYETLMELGAIMGSGGLVVMDDNTCMVDVARFFLEFTQDEACGKCAPGRIGTKRLLEILERICAGKGEDEDLDKLVSLGEMLKKTALCGLCKTAANPVLSTLRYFRDEYEEHIREKRCSVGVCAGLVRAPCQSACPAGVDVPGFVSLVAEKRYAEALRLHRERNPFAAACARVCYHTCESRCRRASLDEPLSIRGIKRFMVDQEVTVQVPEVRENAENAKRKIAIIGAGPSGLSCAFFLARMGYKPKVFEAESRPGGMLVQAIPAYRLPREILAREIRMIERLGVDIETGKKLGSDFTIDQLKEEGYDAIFIAVGASDSIKLGLPGEELEGVTQALTFLKQYNVKGSVPVGQKVVVVGGGNAAVDASRTALRLGAEEVTLIYRRTREQMPAYEEEVEEAENEGVKMLMLTAPVEIEGKDGKATGVKCRQMRLGEFDRTGRRKADDQGGNEFVIEADQIIAAVSQASSLKSYIKDIDLELNPNNYIKANPLTGQTSEKWIFAGGDIVTGPWSVIEAVSAGEKAAAGIDDYLTGESHAFWRQDKASDTSFDPDADPVPYPREKQPLIAVERRRNNFDEVELPWSEAVAVRQAKRCLRCDYGKMPPAQ
;
A
#
# COMPACT_ATOMS: atom_id res chain seq x y z
N MET A 1 -19.20 -15.16 -31.41
CA MET A 1 -19.16 -15.84 -30.09
C MET A 1 -20.62 -16.02 -29.67
N ALA A 2 -21.07 -17.21 -29.26
CA ALA A 2 -22.49 -17.42 -28.97
C ALA A 2 -22.94 -16.62 -27.71
N LEU A 3 -24.04 -15.87 -27.80
CA LEU A 3 -24.59 -15.07 -26.70
C LEU A 3 -24.99 -15.99 -25.53
N ARG A 4 -24.63 -15.60 -24.30
CA ARG A 4 -24.84 -16.40 -23.08
C ARG A 4 -25.64 -15.62 -22.03
N ASP A 5 -26.50 -16.34 -21.31
CA ASP A 5 -27.33 -15.82 -20.22
C ASP A 5 -26.53 -15.66 -18.91
N TRP A 6 -27.28 -15.29 -17.87
CA TRP A 6 -26.84 -15.15 -16.49
C TRP A 6 -26.14 -16.39 -15.91
N ASP A 7 -26.33 -17.60 -16.45
CA ASP A 7 -25.67 -18.82 -16.01
C ASP A 7 -24.53 -19.25 -16.96
N GLY A 8 -24.26 -18.46 -18.01
CA GLY A 8 -23.30 -18.84 -19.05
C GLY A 8 -23.86 -19.86 -20.05
N LYS A 9 -25.19 -20.10 -20.07
CA LYS A 9 -25.86 -20.96 -21.04
C LYS A 9 -26.16 -20.18 -22.31
N LYS A 10 -26.12 -20.85 -23.45
CA LYS A 10 -26.35 -20.23 -24.77
C LYS A 10 -27.82 -19.79 -24.90
N ILE A 11 -28.07 -18.52 -25.17
CA ILE A 11 -29.43 -17.97 -25.36
C ILE A 11 -29.90 -18.19 -26.81
N ARG A 12 -31.22 -18.33 -27.00
CA ARG A 12 -31.89 -18.32 -28.32
C ARG A 12 -31.83 -16.93 -28.98
N ASP A 13 -32.00 -16.90 -30.30
CA ASP A 13 -31.80 -15.76 -31.24
C ASP A 13 -32.67 -14.50 -31.01
N GLU A 14 -33.36 -14.33 -29.88
CA GLU A 14 -34.12 -13.10 -29.58
C GLU A 14 -33.18 -12.03 -28.99
N LYS A 15 -32.99 -10.91 -29.72
CA LYS A 15 -32.10 -9.80 -29.36
C LYS A 15 -32.74 -8.85 -28.33
N ILE A 16 -32.78 -9.31 -27.08
CA ILE A 16 -33.18 -8.51 -25.92
C ILE A 16 -31.92 -8.14 -25.14
N PHE A 17 -31.72 -6.84 -24.91
CA PHE A 17 -30.63 -6.30 -24.12
C PHE A 17 -31.13 -5.80 -22.77
N ASP A 18 -30.60 -6.38 -21.68
CA ASP A 18 -30.83 -5.88 -20.33
C ASP A 18 -29.68 -4.95 -19.96
N ILE A 19 -29.98 -3.67 -19.76
CA ILE A 19 -29.04 -2.64 -19.34
C ILE A 19 -29.17 -2.51 -17.83
N MET A 20 -28.26 -3.15 -17.09
CA MET A 20 -28.24 -3.12 -15.64
C MET A 20 -27.50 -1.88 -15.16
N LEU A 21 -28.22 -0.90 -14.61
CA LEU A 21 -27.64 0.31 -14.04
C LEU A 21 -27.52 0.18 -12.51
N CYS A 22 -26.32 0.39 -11.98
CA CYS A 22 -26.09 0.37 -10.53
C CYS A 22 -26.69 1.60 -9.85
N MET A 23 -27.64 1.39 -8.93
CA MET A 23 -28.32 2.44 -8.16
C MET A 23 -27.97 2.36 -6.66
N GLY A 24 -26.74 1.97 -6.33
CA GLY A 24 -26.17 2.11 -4.99
C GLY A 24 -25.69 3.53 -4.71
N THR A 25 -25.53 3.88 -3.43
CA THR A 25 -25.16 5.24 -2.99
C THR A 25 -23.96 5.82 -3.75
N SER A 26 -22.88 5.05 -3.93
CA SER A 26 -21.67 5.53 -4.63
C SER A 26 -21.93 5.88 -6.09
N CYS A 27 -22.71 5.07 -6.82
CA CYS A 27 -23.02 5.35 -8.23
C CYS A 27 -23.98 6.54 -8.37
N ILE A 28 -24.95 6.67 -7.46
CA ILE A 28 -25.84 7.84 -7.39
C ILE A 28 -25.03 9.12 -7.20
N SER A 29 -24.10 9.12 -6.23
CA SER A 29 -23.20 10.26 -5.98
C SER A 29 -22.30 10.59 -7.17
N SER A 30 -21.91 9.59 -7.98
CA SER A 30 -21.13 9.78 -9.20
C SER A 30 -21.97 10.12 -10.44
N GLY A 31 -23.28 10.35 -10.31
CA GLY A 31 -24.14 10.83 -11.41
C GLY A 31 -25.06 9.80 -12.07
N ALA A 32 -25.25 8.61 -11.48
CA ALA A 32 -26.09 7.55 -12.07
C ALA A 32 -27.54 7.99 -12.35
N LEU A 33 -28.10 8.92 -11.56
CA LEU A 33 -29.45 9.45 -11.81
C LEU A 33 -29.56 10.22 -13.14
N LYS A 34 -28.52 10.99 -13.48
CA LYS A 34 -28.46 11.71 -14.77
C LYS A 34 -28.24 10.74 -15.92
N LEU A 35 -27.36 9.76 -15.72
CA LEU A 35 -27.10 8.69 -16.69
C LEU A 35 -28.36 7.87 -16.97
N LYS A 36 -29.16 7.54 -15.94
CA LYS A 36 -30.45 6.87 -16.08
C LYS A 36 -31.34 7.61 -17.07
N GLN A 37 -31.49 8.93 -16.88
CA GLN A 37 -32.34 9.73 -17.76
C GLN A 37 -31.80 9.74 -19.19
N ALA A 38 -30.48 9.95 -19.37
CA ALA A 38 -29.86 9.93 -20.69
C ALA A 38 -30.03 8.59 -21.43
N LEU A 39 -29.90 7.46 -20.72
CA LEU A 39 -30.15 6.13 -21.28
C LEU A 39 -31.62 5.94 -21.67
N LEU A 40 -32.56 6.37 -20.84
CA LEU A 40 -33.99 6.30 -21.15
C LEU A 40 -34.34 7.14 -22.38
N ASP A 41 -33.84 8.37 -22.44
CA ASP A 41 -34.07 9.29 -23.56
C ASP A 41 -33.53 8.70 -24.87
N GLU A 42 -32.35 8.06 -24.85
CA GLU A 42 -31.78 7.42 -26.03
C GLU A 42 -32.51 6.12 -26.41
N ILE A 43 -32.93 5.30 -25.44
CA ILE A 43 -33.79 4.13 -25.71
C ILE A 43 -35.09 4.57 -26.41
N GLU A 44 -35.71 5.65 -25.93
CA GLU A 44 -36.93 6.20 -26.51
C GLU A 44 -36.71 6.77 -27.92
N LYS A 45 -35.66 7.59 -28.08
CA LYS A 45 -35.24 8.20 -29.35
C LYS A 45 -35.01 7.16 -30.44
N HIS A 46 -34.42 6.02 -30.10
CA HIS A 46 -34.17 4.92 -31.03
C HIS A 46 -35.33 3.90 -31.14
N GLY A 47 -36.41 4.06 -30.39
CA GLY A 47 -37.60 3.22 -30.51
C GLY A 47 -37.41 1.79 -30.00
N LEU A 48 -36.47 1.57 -29.07
CA LEU A 48 -36.05 0.27 -28.53
C LEU A 48 -36.96 -0.26 -27.39
N GLN A 49 -38.00 0.50 -27.02
CA GLN A 49 -38.95 0.22 -25.93
C GLN A 49 -40.10 -0.74 -26.30
N LYS A 50 -40.28 -1.10 -27.58
CA LYS A 50 -41.49 -1.81 -28.03
C LYS A 50 -41.40 -3.33 -27.80
N LYS A 51 -42.35 -3.89 -27.05
CA LYS A 51 -42.62 -5.34 -26.97
C LYS A 51 -42.94 -5.88 -28.37
N VAL A 52 -42.11 -6.77 -28.90
CA VAL A 52 -42.37 -7.45 -30.17
C VAL A 52 -43.57 -8.38 -30.00
N LYS A 53 -44.66 -8.09 -30.70
CA LYS A 53 -45.64 -9.09 -31.17
C LYS A 53 -46.29 -8.60 -32.43
N VAL A 54 -46.53 -9.51 -33.39
CA VAL A 54 -47.68 -9.63 -34.32
C VAL A 54 -47.23 -10.53 -35.49
N LYS A 55 -47.94 -11.56 -35.97
CA LYS A 55 -49.27 -12.14 -35.66
C LYS A 55 -49.37 -13.58 -36.20
N GLU A 56 -50.29 -14.36 -35.63
CA GLU A 56 -50.86 -15.56 -36.23
C GLU A 56 -51.52 -15.30 -37.58
N ASN A 57 -51.47 -16.35 -38.41
CA ASN A 57 -52.11 -16.50 -39.71
C ASN A 57 -53.55 -15.96 -39.77
N ALA A 58 -53.78 -14.98 -40.66
CA ALA A 58 -55.06 -14.82 -41.34
C ALA A 58 -54.85 -14.22 -42.74
N CYS A 59 -55.02 -15.10 -43.72
CA CYS A 59 -55.47 -14.90 -45.11
C CYS A 59 -54.88 -13.78 -46.00
N GLU A 60 -54.32 -14.28 -47.11
CA GLU A 60 -54.45 -13.81 -48.49
C GLU A 60 -53.89 -12.45 -48.91
N LYS A 61 -52.79 -12.59 -49.66
CA LYS A 61 -52.31 -11.75 -50.77
C LYS A 61 -51.58 -10.43 -50.41
N HIS A 62 -50.27 -10.54 -50.62
CA HIS A 62 -49.26 -9.49 -50.89
C HIS A 62 -48.63 -8.75 -49.70
N GLY A 63 -47.32 -8.97 -49.54
CA GLY A 63 -46.36 -7.99 -49.02
C GLY A 63 -45.49 -8.48 -47.86
N ASP A 64 -44.27 -8.92 -48.16
CA ASP A 64 -43.16 -9.02 -47.20
C ASP A 64 -42.95 -7.67 -46.49
N VAL A 65 -43.08 -7.62 -45.16
CA VAL A 65 -42.08 -7.00 -44.29
C VAL A 65 -42.16 -7.59 -42.87
N SER A 66 -41.16 -8.36 -42.46
CA SER A 66 -40.86 -8.59 -41.03
C SER A 66 -39.72 -7.65 -40.62
N PHE A 67 -39.94 -6.84 -39.57
CA PHE A 67 -38.87 -6.15 -38.87
C PHE A 67 -38.73 -6.80 -37.50
N GLU A 68 -37.66 -7.55 -37.27
CA GLU A 68 -37.17 -7.82 -35.92
C GLU A 68 -36.52 -6.52 -35.44
N ARG A 69 -37.02 -5.97 -34.32
CA ARG A 69 -36.35 -4.85 -33.65
C ARG A 69 -35.76 -5.34 -32.35
N ASP A 70 -34.53 -4.95 -32.10
CA ASP A 70 -33.85 -5.17 -30.83
C ASP A 70 -34.63 -4.42 -29.74
N ARG A 71 -34.80 -5.07 -28.59
CA ARG A 71 -35.40 -4.46 -27.40
C ARG A 71 -34.30 -4.15 -26.40
N ALA A 72 -34.31 -2.95 -25.84
CA ALA A 72 -33.46 -2.59 -24.72
C ALA A 72 -34.33 -2.30 -23.48
N GLU A 73 -34.01 -2.93 -22.36
CA GLU A 73 -34.68 -2.72 -21.08
C GLU A 73 -33.67 -2.19 -20.06
N LEU A 74 -33.93 -1.01 -19.51
CA LEU A 74 -33.10 -0.43 -18.45
C LEU A 74 -33.60 -0.93 -17.10
N LEU A 75 -32.76 -1.66 -16.38
CA LEU A 75 -33.06 -2.23 -15.07
C LEU A 75 -32.20 -1.56 -14.00
N GLU A 76 -32.86 -1.06 -12.97
CA GLU A 76 -32.21 -0.46 -11.81
C GLU A 76 -31.80 -1.55 -10.82
N THR A 77 -30.50 -1.72 -10.63
CA THR A 77 -29.95 -2.72 -9.71
C THR A 77 -29.51 -2.11 -8.39
N GLY A 78 -29.37 -2.98 -7.39
CA GLY A 78 -28.64 -2.65 -6.16
C GLY A 78 -27.18 -2.22 -6.38
N CYS A 79 -26.42 -2.05 -5.30
CA CYS A 79 -24.99 -1.77 -5.42
C CYS A 79 -24.30 -2.91 -6.19
N ASN A 80 -23.35 -2.61 -7.07
CA ASN A 80 -22.53 -3.60 -7.77
C ASN A 80 -21.23 -3.95 -7.00
N GLY A 81 -20.84 -3.11 -6.05
CA GLY A 81 -19.69 -3.31 -5.16
C GLY A 81 -18.38 -2.74 -5.67
N PHE A 82 -18.15 -2.56 -6.98
CA PHE A 82 -16.93 -1.90 -7.47
C PHE A 82 -17.04 -0.37 -7.39
N CYS A 83 -17.24 0.17 -6.20
CA CYS A 83 -17.67 1.55 -5.95
C CYS A 83 -16.82 2.64 -6.65
N ALA A 84 -15.50 2.46 -6.73
CA ALA A 84 -14.60 3.45 -7.37
C ALA A 84 -14.73 3.50 -8.91
N ALA A 85 -15.38 2.51 -9.52
CA ALA A 85 -15.65 2.44 -10.95
C ALA A 85 -17.04 3.01 -11.33
N GLY A 86 -17.77 3.61 -10.38
CA GLY A 86 -19.10 4.20 -10.61
C GLY A 86 -19.10 5.47 -11.46
N PRO A 87 -20.18 5.75 -12.22
CA PRO A 87 -21.36 4.91 -12.46
C PRO A 87 -21.05 3.65 -13.27
N ILE A 88 -21.68 2.53 -12.89
CA ILE A 88 -21.47 1.21 -13.52
C ILE A 88 -22.71 0.82 -14.33
N VAL A 89 -22.46 0.32 -15.54
CA VAL A 89 -23.45 -0.32 -16.40
C VAL A 89 -22.98 -1.72 -16.76
N VAL A 90 -23.85 -2.73 -16.60
CA VAL A 90 -23.60 -4.09 -17.09
C VAL A 90 -24.65 -4.44 -18.12
N ILE A 91 -24.24 -4.90 -19.30
CA ILE A 91 -25.17 -5.21 -20.39
C ILE A 91 -25.19 -6.72 -20.67
N TYR A 92 -26.39 -7.29 -20.66
CA TYR A 92 -26.68 -8.66 -21.09
C TYR A 92 -27.38 -8.65 -22.46
N PRO A 93 -27.23 -9.71 -23.27
CA PRO A 93 -26.43 -10.92 -23.04
C PRO A 93 -24.90 -10.67 -23.06
N GLY A 94 -24.14 -11.58 -22.42
CA GLY A 94 -22.67 -11.52 -22.36
C GLY A 94 -22.09 -10.95 -21.06
N GLY A 95 -22.76 -9.99 -20.42
CA GLY A 95 -22.28 -9.40 -19.15
C GLY A 95 -21.11 -8.43 -19.38
N TYR A 96 -21.24 -7.56 -20.37
CA TYR A 96 -20.26 -6.52 -20.68
C TYR A 96 -20.22 -5.48 -19.56
N PHE A 97 -19.04 -5.17 -19.05
CA PHE A 97 -18.83 -4.25 -17.95
C PHE A 97 -18.34 -2.89 -18.43
N TYR A 98 -19.11 -1.84 -18.15
CA TYR A 98 -18.73 -0.46 -18.38
C TYR A 98 -18.57 0.28 -17.05
N GLN A 99 -17.48 1.02 -16.93
CA GLN A 99 -17.10 1.79 -15.74
C GLN A 99 -16.99 3.28 -16.05
N LYS A 100 -17.20 4.11 -15.01
CA LYS A 100 -17.11 5.58 -15.06
C LYS A 100 -17.96 6.17 -16.19
N VAL A 101 -19.13 5.58 -16.42
CA VAL A 101 -20.03 5.98 -17.50
C VAL A 101 -20.65 7.33 -17.18
N SER A 102 -20.44 8.30 -18.05
CA SER A 102 -21.05 9.63 -17.98
C SER A 102 -22.35 9.69 -18.77
N PRO A 103 -23.24 10.67 -18.51
CA PRO A 103 -24.45 10.85 -19.30
C PRO A 103 -24.19 11.00 -20.81
N ASP A 104 -23.07 11.61 -21.20
CA ASP A 104 -22.71 11.83 -22.61
C ASP A 104 -22.34 10.52 -23.33
N ASP A 105 -21.95 9.49 -22.57
CA ASP A 105 -21.63 8.16 -23.12
C ASP A 105 -22.88 7.34 -23.50
N ALA A 106 -24.08 7.76 -23.03
CA ALA A 106 -25.32 7.00 -23.25
C ALA A 106 -25.63 6.79 -24.74
N ALA A 107 -25.47 7.84 -25.56
CA ALA A 107 -25.69 7.76 -27.00
C ALA A 107 -24.75 6.75 -27.66
N GLU A 108 -23.45 6.76 -27.32
CA GLU A 108 -22.47 5.82 -27.88
C GLU A 108 -22.78 4.37 -27.45
N ILE A 109 -23.18 4.14 -26.20
CA ILE A 109 -23.57 2.80 -25.74
C ILE A 109 -24.77 2.27 -26.53
N ILE A 110 -25.82 3.07 -26.70
CA ILE A 110 -27.02 2.66 -27.44
C ILE A 110 -26.69 2.45 -28.92
N GLU A 111 -26.03 3.41 -29.57
CA GLU A 111 -25.74 3.34 -31.00
C GLU A 111 -24.71 2.28 -31.37
N SER A 112 -23.63 2.14 -30.59
CA SER A 112 -22.54 1.21 -30.88
C SER A 112 -22.84 -0.18 -30.35
N HIS A 113 -23.17 -0.32 -29.06
CA HIS A 113 -23.28 -1.65 -28.47
C HIS A 113 -24.65 -2.27 -28.67
N ILE A 114 -25.74 -1.53 -28.45
CA ILE A 114 -27.09 -2.10 -28.54
C ILE A 114 -27.52 -2.27 -30.01
N ILE A 115 -27.34 -1.24 -30.84
CA ILE A 115 -27.82 -1.25 -32.23
C ILE A 115 -26.81 -1.92 -33.19
N LYS A 116 -25.50 -1.66 -33.03
CA LYS A 116 -24.46 -2.19 -33.93
C LYS A 116 -23.73 -3.42 -33.39
N GLU A 117 -24.00 -3.84 -32.15
CA GLU A 117 -23.33 -4.98 -31.49
C GLU A 117 -21.80 -4.82 -31.39
N VAL A 118 -21.31 -3.58 -31.35
CA VAL A 118 -19.89 -3.24 -31.15
C VAL A 118 -19.70 -2.65 -29.75
N PRO A 119 -19.14 -3.41 -28.81
CA PRO A 119 -18.89 -2.93 -27.45
C PRO A 119 -17.96 -1.71 -27.41
N VAL A 120 -18.18 -0.83 -26.42
CA VAL A 120 -17.43 0.43 -26.29
C VAL A 120 -16.13 0.20 -25.50
N GLU A 121 -15.04 -0.15 -26.18
CA GLU A 121 -13.77 -0.55 -25.53
C GLU A 121 -13.18 0.49 -24.57
N ARG A 122 -13.35 1.79 -24.87
CA ARG A 122 -12.80 2.87 -24.03
C ARG A 122 -13.44 2.93 -22.63
N LEU A 123 -14.65 2.40 -22.47
CA LEU A 123 -15.40 2.37 -21.21
C LEU A 123 -15.17 1.07 -20.41
N MET A 124 -14.43 0.11 -20.97
CA MET A 124 -14.18 -1.18 -20.32
C MET A 124 -13.09 -1.08 -19.25
N TYR A 125 -13.06 -2.07 -18.36
CA TYR A 125 -11.94 -2.27 -17.44
C TYR A 125 -10.66 -2.59 -18.22
N ARG A 126 -9.52 -2.04 -17.80
CA ARG A 126 -8.21 -2.31 -18.40
C ARG A 126 -7.33 -3.10 -17.46
N ASN A 127 -6.64 -4.10 -17.99
CA ASN A 127 -5.67 -4.86 -17.22
C ASN A 127 -4.47 -3.97 -16.84
N ASN A 128 -4.14 -3.90 -15.55
CA ASN A 128 -3.05 -3.06 -15.03
C ASN A 128 -1.66 -3.40 -15.62
N GLY A 129 -1.43 -4.63 -16.10
CA GLY A 129 -0.15 -5.05 -16.69
C GLY A 129 -0.06 -4.86 -18.20
N THR A 130 -1.12 -5.22 -18.95
CA THR A 130 -1.09 -5.19 -20.43
C THR A 130 -1.81 -3.99 -21.06
N GLY A 131 -2.57 -3.23 -20.26
CA GLY A 131 -3.43 -2.13 -20.73
C GLY A 131 -4.62 -2.59 -21.58
N SER A 132 -4.76 -3.89 -21.84
CA SER A 132 -5.81 -4.45 -22.71
C SER A 132 -7.18 -4.38 -22.04
N PRO A 133 -8.27 -4.12 -22.81
CA PRO A 133 -9.61 -4.11 -22.26
C PRO A 133 -10.06 -5.53 -21.87
N ILE A 134 -10.76 -5.65 -20.73
CA ILE A 134 -11.44 -6.87 -20.28
C ILE A 134 -12.94 -6.60 -20.37
N PRO A 135 -13.63 -7.17 -21.38
CA PRO A 135 -15.02 -6.83 -21.66
C PRO A 135 -16.00 -7.38 -20.63
N PHE A 136 -15.79 -8.61 -20.15
CA PHE A 136 -16.76 -9.31 -19.32
C PHE A 136 -16.48 -9.14 -17.84
N TYR A 137 -17.50 -8.78 -17.06
CA TYR A 137 -17.30 -8.51 -15.62
C TYR A 137 -16.71 -9.72 -14.86
N ARG A 138 -17.00 -10.97 -15.29
CA ARG A 138 -16.51 -12.20 -14.65
C ARG A 138 -15.02 -12.44 -14.82
N GLU A 139 -14.40 -11.81 -15.81
CA GLU A 139 -12.97 -11.96 -16.11
C GLU A 139 -12.13 -10.88 -15.42
N ILE A 140 -12.78 -9.81 -14.95
CA ILE A 140 -12.11 -8.74 -14.21
C ILE A 140 -11.65 -9.33 -12.86
N PRO A 141 -10.35 -9.24 -12.51
CA PRO A 141 -9.80 -9.83 -11.28
C PRO A 141 -10.55 -9.45 -10.01
N PHE A 142 -11.05 -8.21 -9.94
CA PHE A 142 -11.87 -7.71 -8.84
C PHE A 142 -13.09 -8.60 -8.57
N PHE A 143 -13.79 -9.10 -9.60
CA PHE A 143 -14.96 -9.97 -9.42
C PHE A 143 -14.60 -11.45 -9.47
N ALA A 144 -13.68 -11.85 -10.35
CA ALA A 144 -13.34 -13.25 -10.64
C ALA A 144 -12.84 -14.03 -9.42
N LYS A 145 -12.14 -13.35 -8.50
CA LYS A 145 -11.53 -13.95 -7.31
C LYS A 145 -12.41 -13.89 -6.06
N GLN A 146 -13.63 -13.34 -6.18
CA GLN A 146 -14.60 -13.32 -5.07
C GLN A 146 -15.41 -14.62 -5.02
N LYS A 147 -15.89 -14.97 -3.82
CA LYS A 147 -16.82 -16.08 -3.62
C LYS A 147 -18.12 -15.56 -3.03
N LEU A 148 -18.98 -15.01 -3.90
CA LEU A 148 -20.23 -14.39 -3.47
C LEU A 148 -21.20 -15.44 -2.90
N LYS A 149 -21.57 -15.27 -1.64
CA LYS A 149 -22.57 -16.10 -0.95
C LYS A 149 -23.67 -15.23 -0.39
N VAL A 150 -23.32 -14.28 0.47
CA VAL A 150 -24.24 -13.27 1.03
C VAL A 150 -24.57 -12.22 -0.05
N LEU A 151 -23.59 -11.80 -0.84
CA LEU A 151 -23.74 -10.81 -1.90
C LEU A 151 -24.12 -11.42 -3.26
N LYS A 152 -24.71 -12.63 -3.30
CA LYS A 152 -25.01 -13.35 -4.56
C LYS A 152 -25.94 -12.58 -5.52
N ASN A 153 -26.79 -11.71 -4.99
CA ASN A 153 -27.80 -10.92 -5.72
C ASN A 153 -27.31 -9.52 -6.09
N LYS A 154 -26.13 -9.11 -5.60
CA LYS A 154 -25.51 -7.81 -5.81
C LYS A 154 -25.40 -7.48 -7.30
N GLY A 155 -25.97 -6.34 -7.71
CA GLY A 155 -25.97 -5.89 -9.10
C GLY A 155 -26.76 -6.77 -10.08
N ARG A 156 -27.57 -7.72 -9.59
CA ARG A 156 -28.37 -8.64 -10.43
C ARG A 156 -29.87 -8.39 -10.33
N ILE A 157 -30.34 -7.93 -9.17
CA ILE A 157 -31.76 -7.66 -8.91
C ILE A 157 -31.99 -6.19 -8.57
N ALA A 158 -33.22 -5.74 -8.76
CA ALA A 158 -33.73 -4.50 -8.20
C ALA A 158 -33.94 -4.65 -6.70
N ALA A 159 -33.24 -3.82 -5.92
CA ALA A 159 -33.26 -3.89 -4.46
C ALA A 159 -34.64 -3.59 -3.84
N GLU A 160 -35.53 -2.94 -4.59
CA GLU A 160 -36.89 -2.56 -4.17
C GLU A 160 -37.95 -3.59 -4.64
N SER A 161 -37.56 -4.64 -5.38
CA SER A 161 -38.47 -5.63 -5.94
C SER A 161 -38.49 -6.93 -5.13
N ILE A 162 -39.58 -7.16 -4.41
CA ILE A 162 -39.82 -8.43 -3.70
C ILE A 162 -39.96 -9.62 -4.68
N ASP A 163 -40.52 -9.38 -5.87
CA ASP A 163 -40.76 -10.43 -6.86
C ASP A 163 -39.46 -10.94 -7.49
N GLU A 164 -38.49 -10.06 -7.73
CA GLU A 164 -37.16 -10.48 -8.19
C GLU A 164 -36.42 -11.26 -7.12
N TYR A 165 -36.52 -10.86 -5.85
CA TYR A 165 -35.94 -11.62 -4.74
C TYR A 165 -36.53 -13.03 -4.66
N ILE A 166 -37.87 -13.16 -4.70
CA ILE A 166 -38.56 -14.46 -4.77
C ILE A 166 -38.12 -15.25 -6.01
N GLY A 167 -37.98 -14.60 -7.17
CA GLY A 167 -37.50 -15.21 -8.41
C GLY A 167 -36.10 -15.82 -8.31
N THR A 168 -35.26 -15.35 -7.38
CA THR A 168 -33.95 -15.93 -7.05
C THR A 168 -33.98 -17.02 -5.97
N GLY A 169 -35.18 -17.44 -5.54
CA GLY A 169 -35.40 -18.41 -4.47
C GLY A 169 -35.52 -17.80 -3.07
N GLY A 170 -35.72 -16.49 -2.97
CA GLY A 170 -35.96 -15.79 -1.70
C GLY A 170 -37.23 -16.27 -0.97
N TYR A 171 -37.22 -16.20 0.37
CA TYR A 171 -38.27 -16.70 1.28
C TYR A 171 -38.48 -18.22 1.30
N ALA A 172 -37.76 -18.99 0.48
CA ALA A 172 -37.77 -20.45 0.56
C ALA A 172 -37.21 -20.97 1.89
N ALA A 173 -36.20 -20.28 2.46
CA ALA A 173 -35.62 -20.68 3.74
C ALA A 173 -36.56 -20.39 4.89
N LEU A 174 -37.29 -19.27 4.83
CA LEU A 174 -38.37 -18.97 5.78
C LEU A 174 -39.46 -20.05 5.73
N SER A 175 -39.94 -20.40 4.53
CA SER A 175 -40.94 -21.47 4.37
C SER A 175 -40.45 -22.80 4.97
N LYS A 176 -39.19 -23.16 4.73
CA LYS A 176 -38.56 -24.36 5.32
C LYS A 176 -38.50 -24.24 6.85
N ALA A 177 -38.01 -23.12 7.39
CA ALA A 177 -37.88 -22.88 8.83
C ALA A 177 -39.22 -22.94 9.58
N LEU A 178 -40.32 -22.47 8.97
CA LEU A 178 -41.65 -22.56 9.56
C LEU A 178 -42.13 -24.00 9.73
N SER A 179 -41.70 -24.91 8.86
CA SER A 179 -41.98 -26.35 8.97
C SER A 179 -41.08 -27.10 9.97
N MET A 180 -40.01 -26.46 10.45
CA MET A 180 -39.05 -27.04 11.39
C MET A 180 -39.44 -26.78 12.85
N LYS A 181 -38.97 -27.63 13.76
CA LYS A 181 -38.98 -27.31 15.19
C LYS A 181 -37.96 -26.22 15.47
N THR A 182 -38.26 -25.34 16.41
CA THR A 182 -37.36 -24.22 16.77
C THR A 182 -35.96 -24.68 17.19
N GLN A 183 -35.88 -25.81 17.91
CA GLN A 183 -34.62 -26.41 18.33
C GLN A 183 -33.77 -26.91 17.15
N ASP A 184 -34.41 -27.40 16.08
CA ASP A 184 -33.69 -27.89 14.89
C ASP A 184 -33.09 -26.71 14.12
N ILE A 185 -33.77 -25.56 14.06
CA ILE A 185 -33.22 -24.32 13.48
C ILE A 185 -31.97 -23.88 14.25
N ILE A 186 -32.05 -23.84 15.59
CA ILE A 186 -30.92 -23.47 16.45
C ILE A 186 -29.77 -24.48 16.28
N ALA A 187 -30.07 -25.78 16.24
CA ALA A 187 -29.08 -26.83 16.04
C ALA A 187 -28.37 -26.69 14.69
N GLU A 188 -29.09 -26.40 13.62
CA GLU A 188 -28.54 -26.18 12.28
C GLU A 188 -27.60 -24.96 12.25
N VAL A 189 -28.04 -23.82 12.78
CA VAL A 189 -27.22 -22.60 12.86
C VAL A 189 -26.00 -22.82 13.75
N LYS A 190 -26.13 -23.56 14.86
CA LYS A 190 -25.01 -23.92 15.73
C LYS A 190 -24.02 -24.85 15.03
N ALA A 191 -24.52 -25.87 14.32
CA ALA A 191 -23.71 -26.81 13.57
C ALA A 191 -22.96 -26.12 12.42
N SER A 192 -23.54 -25.08 11.80
CA SER A 192 -22.88 -24.30 10.75
C SER A 192 -21.57 -23.66 11.22
N GLY A 193 -21.45 -23.38 12.53
CA GLY A 193 -20.33 -22.64 13.09
C GLY A 193 -20.34 -21.14 12.77
N LEU A 194 -21.46 -20.58 12.30
CA LEU A 194 -21.59 -19.15 12.01
C LEU A 194 -21.22 -18.31 13.25
N ARG A 195 -20.20 -17.47 13.08
CA ARG A 195 -19.76 -16.46 14.05
C ARG A 195 -20.37 -15.11 13.69
N GLY A 196 -20.71 -14.31 14.70
CA GLY A 196 -21.26 -12.97 14.51
C GLY A 196 -20.31 -12.09 13.70
N ARG A 197 -20.84 -11.47 12.64
CA ARG A 197 -20.08 -10.72 11.64
C ARG A 197 -19.81 -9.25 12.00
N GLY A 198 -20.40 -8.75 13.10
CA GLY A 198 -20.16 -7.41 13.63
C GLY A 198 -18.90 -7.25 14.49
N GLY A 199 -17.88 -8.11 14.33
CA GLY A 199 -16.58 -7.95 14.99
C GLY A 199 -16.21 -9.00 16.03
N ALA A 200 -17.00 -9.18 17.09
CA ALA A 200 -16.60 -10.03 18.23
C ALA A 200 -16.51 -11.53 17.92
N GLY A 201 -17.14 -12.01 16.83
CA GLY A 201 -17.05 -13.40 16.41
C GLY A 201 -17.67 -14.41 17.39
N PHE A 202 -18.68 -14.03 18.18
CA PHE A 202 -19.38 -14.97 19.07
C PHE A 202 -20.27 -15.94 18.26
N SER A 203 -20.44 -17.19 18.72
CA SER A 203 -21.27 -18.18 18.04
C SER A 203 -22.75 -17.77 18.00
N THR A 204 -23.29 -17.63 16.79
CA THR A 204 -24.68 -17.20 16.59
C THR A 204 -25.67 -18.23 17.11
N GLY A 205 -25.43 -19.51 16.84
CA GLY A 205 -26.28 -20.61 17.34
C GLY A 205 -26.31 -20.70 18.87
N LEU A 206 -25.17 -20.51 19.55
CA LEU A 206 -25.14 -20.46 21.02
C LEU A 206 -25.92 -19.24 21.56
N LYS A 207 -25.80 -18.08 20.90
CA LYS A 207 -26.54 -16.87 21.30
C LYS A 207 -28.05 -17.08 21.21
N TRP A 208 -28.51 -17.73 20.15
CA TRP A 208 -29.92 -18.07 19.96
C TRP A 208 -30.39 -19.14 20.96
N GLU A 209 -29.56 -20.14 21.24
CA GLU A 209 -29.84 -21.15 22.26
C GLU A 209 -30.04 -20.54 23.66
N PHE A 210 -29.16 -19.61 24.06
CA PHE A 210 -29.29 -18.92 25.35
C PHE A 210 -30.60 -18.14 25.43
N CYS A 211 -30.89 -17.28 24.46
CA CYS A 211 -32.14 -16.50 24.46
C CYS A 211 -33.40 -17.39 24.35
N SER A 212 -33.34 -18.50 23.63
CA SER A 212 -34.45 -19.46 23.54
C SER A 212 -34.76 -20.09 24.90
N LYS A 213 -33.74 -20.39 25.72
CA LYS A 213 -33.89 -20.96 27.06
C LYS A 213 -34.29 -19.94 28.14
N SER A 214 -34.00 -18.65 27.94
CA SER A 214 -34.34 -17.60 28.91
C SER A 214 -35.85 -17.40 29.03
N LYS A 215 -36.33 -17.24 30.28
CA LYS A 215 -37.74 -17.04 30.62
C LYS A 215 -38.13 -15.57 30.40
N GLY A 216 -39.27 -15.34 29.76
CA GLY A 216 -39.87 -14.01 29.60
C GLY A 216 -41.20 -14.14 28.86
N ASP A 217 -42.13 -13.23 29.16
CA ASP A 217 -43.47 -13.24 28.55
C ASP A 217 -43.43 -12.89 27.06
N ARG A 218 -42.39 -12.15 26.65
CA ARG A 218 -42.10 -11.77 25.26
C ARG A 218 -40.59 -11.79 25.02
N LYS A 219 -40.19 -11.93 23.76
CA LYS A 219 -38.79 -11.90 23.33
C LYS A 219 -38.62 -11.01 22.12
N TYR A 220 -37.46 -10.40 21.99
CA TYR A 220 -37.14 -9.50 20.89
C TYR A 220 -35.96 -10.02 20.07
N ILE A 221 -35.97 -9.68 18.78
CA ILE A 221 -34.80 -9.81 17.93
C ILE A 221 -34.40 -8.43 17.38
N VAL A 222 -33.10 -8.15 17.36
CA VAL A 222 -32.57 -6.85 16.96
C VAL A 222 -31.49 -7.06 15.90
N CYS A 223 -31.62 -6.34 14.79
CA CYS A 223 -30.60 -6.22 13.76
C CYS A 223 -29.82 -4.92 13.96
N ASN A 224 -28.52 -5.05 14.18
CA ASN A 224 -27.61 -3.92 14.32
C ASN A 224 -27.06 -3.54 12.94
N ALA A 225 -27.53 -2.41 12.42
CA ALA A 225 -27.12 -1.76 11.17
C ALA A 225 -26.55 -0.33 11.43
N ASP A 226 -25.88 -0.14 12.58
CA ASP A 226 -25.30 1.15 12.97
C ASP A 226 -23.91 1.41 12.34
N GLU A 227 -23.36 0.45 11.58
CA GLU A 227 -22.06 0.44 10.88
C GLU A 227 -21.30 1.77 10.91
N GLY A 228 -20.71 2.08 12.06
CA GLY A 228 -20.13 3.39 12.35
C GLY A 228 -18.67 3.52 11.93
N ASP A 229 -18.01 2.41 11.61
CA ASP A 229 -16.57 2.35 11.37
C ASP A 229 -16.18 3.19 10.14
N PRO A 230 -15.21 4.12 10.26
CA PRO A 230 -14.67 4.81 9.11
C PRO A 230 -14.17 3.82 8.05
N GLY A 231 -14.59 4.01 6.80
CA GLY A 231 -14.24 3.12 5.69
C GLY A 231 -15.05 1.82 5.59
N ALA A 232 -15.97 1.54 6.52
CA ALA A 232 -16.91 0.42 6.42
C ALA A 232 -18.21 0.85 5.72
N PHE A 233 -18.72 0.02 4.82
CA PHE A 233 -19.99 0.23 4.12
C PHE A 233 -20.62 -1.09 3.62
N MET A 234 -20.28 -2.21 4.28
CA MET A 234 -20.70 -3.56 3.91
C MET A 234 -22.16 -3.79 4.26
N ASP A 235 -22.55 -3.46 5.49
CA ASP A 235 -23.94 -3.58 5.96
C ASP A 235 -24.83 -2.65 5.14
N ARG A 236 -24.37 -1.40 4.91
CA ARG A 236 -25.04 -0.46 4.02
C ARG A 236 -25.27 -1.05 2.64
N SER A 237 -24.21 -1.56 2.03
CA SER A 237 -24.27 -2.06 0.65
C SER A 237 -25.14 -3.30 0.54
N LEU A 238 -25.16 -4.16 1.55
CA LEU A 238 -26.03 -5.33 1.60
C LEU A 238 -27.50 -4.91 1.71
N ILE A 239 -27.84 -3.97 2.61
CA ILE A 239 -29.21 -3.43 2.73
C ILE A 239 -29.63 -2.71 1.45
N GLU A 240 -28.74 -1.91 0.85
CA GLU A 240 -29.02 -1.22 -0.39
C GLU A 240 -29.15 -2.17 -1.59
N SER A 241 -28.60 -3.38 -1.52
CA SER A 241 -28.64 -4.31 -2.66
C SER A 241 -29.72 -5.38 -2.53
N ASP A 242 -29.93 -5.89 -1.33
CA ASP A 242 -30.84 -7.00 -1.04
C ASP A 242 -31.37 -6.90 0.40
N PRO A 243 -32.30 -5.96 0.66
CA PRO A 243 -32.90 -5.81 1.99
C PRO A 243 -33.73 -7.05 2.38
N HIS A 244 -34.33 -7.74 1.40
CA HIS A 244 -35.16 -8.91 1.64
C HIS A 244 -34.39 -10.10 2.22
N ALA A 245 -33.13 -10.33 1.82
CA ALA A 245 -32.28 -11.34 2.43
C ALA A 245 -32.05 -11.12 3.94
N ILE A 246 -31.97 -9.86 4.36
CA ILE A 246 -31.82 -9.50 5.77
C ILE A 246 -33.13 -9.76 6.51
N LEU A 247 -34.26 -9.33 5.94
CA LEU A 247 -35.58 -9.55 6.53
C LEU A 247 -35.89 -11.04 6.69
N GLU A 248 -35.59 -11.87 5.68
CA GLU A 248 -35.75 -13.33 5.76
C GLU A 248 -34.93 -13.93 6.91
N GLY A 249 -33.66 -13.54 7.04
CA GLY A 249 -32.80 -13.98 8.13
C GLY A 249 -33.33 -13.59 9.52
N ILE A 250 -33.85 -12.37 9.66
CA ILE A 250 -34.46 -11.88 10.92
C ILE A 250 -35.71 -12.71 11.26
N MET A 251 -36.58 -12.97 10.30
CA MET A 251 -37.80 -13.78 10.50
C MET A 251 -37.47 -15.21 10.96
N ILE A 252 -36.45 -15.84 10.36
CA ILE A 252 -35.98 -17.17 10.75
C ILE A 252 -35.42 -17.13 12.18
N GLY A 253 -34.61 -16.12 12.52
CA GLY A 253 -34.09 -15.96 13.88
C GLY A 253 -35.18 -15.74 14.92
N ALA A 254 -36.20 -14.93 14.58
CA ALA A 254 -37.35 -14.71 15.44
C ALA A 254 -38.13 -16.01 15.70
N ARG A 255 -38.36 -16.80 14.65
CA ARG A 255 -38.97 -18.14 14.75
C ARG A 255 -38.15 -19.06 15.65
N ALA A 256 -36.82 -19.05 15.53
CA ALA A 256 -35.93 -19.90 16.31
C ALA A 256 -36.00 -19.60 17.82
N ILE A 257 -36.01 -18.31 18.21
CA ILE A 257 -36.00 -17.92 19.63
C ILE A 257 -37.38 -17.77 20.25
N GLY A 258 -38.43 -17.70 19.42
CA GLY A 258 -39.80 -17.41 19.84
C GLY A 258 -40.05 -15.93 20.10
N ALA A 259 -39.50 -15.05 19.27
CA ALA A 259 -39.77 -13.62 19.30
C ALA A 259 -40.98 -13.26 18.44
N ASP A 260 -41.77 -12.29 18.90
CA ASP A 260 -42.94 -11.78 18.19
C ASP A 260 -42.70 -10.38 17.57
N THR A 261 -41.58 -9.75 17.93
CA THR A 261 -41.25 -8.37 17.52
C THR A 261 -39.75 -8.24 17.21
N GLY A 262 -39.45 -7.61 16.08
CA GLY A 262 -38.10 -7.31 15.63
C GLY A 262 -37.83 -5.81 15.49
N TYR A 263 -36.59 -5.40 15.75
CA TYR A 263 -36.12 -4.03 15.46
C TYR A 263 -34.90 -4.05 14.55
N ILE A 264 -34.86 -3.20 13.55
CA ILE A 264 -33.64 -2.90 12.78
C ILE A 264 -33.17 -1.53 13.22
N TYR A 265 -32.07 -1.48 13.94
CA TYR A 265 -31.45 -0.21 14.33
C TYR A 265 -30.50 0.23 13.23
N CYS A 266 -30.87 1.25 12.47
CA CYS A 266 -30.13 1.72 11.30
C CYS A 266 -29.74 3.19 11.48
N ARG A 267 -28.47 3.50 11.24
CA ARG A 267 -27.92 4.84 11.42
C ARG A 267 -28.56 5.87 10.49
N ALA A 268 -28.70 7.11 10.96
CA ALA A 268 -29.34 8.19 10.19
C ALA A 268 -28.58 8.59 8.92
N GLU A 269 -27.27 8.33 8.87
CA GLU A 269 -26.40 8.65 7.74
C GLU A 269 -26.62 7.75 6.52
N TYR A 270 -27.48 6.73 6.62
CA TYR A 270 -27.82 5.83 5.51
C TYR A 270 -29.26 6.04 5.00
N PRO A 271 -29.59 7.21 4.41
CA PRO A 271 -30.95 7.54 4.00
C PRO A 271 -31.51 6.59 2.93
N LEU A 272 -30.66 6.14 1.98
CA LEU A 272 -31.08 5.19 0.95
C LEU A 272 -31.39 3.80 1.54
N ALA A 273 -30.58 3.34 2.49
CA ALA A 273 -30.79 2.06 3.16
C ALA A 273 -32.10 2.07 3.98
N LEU A 274 -32.35 3.15 4.73
CA LEU A 274 -33.60 3.35 5.47
C LEU A 274 -34.82 3.29 4.53
N LYS A 275 -34.79 4.05 3.43
CA LYS A 275 -35.85 4.07 2.42
C LYS A 275 -36.12 2.66 1.85
N ARG A 276 -35.07 1.93 1.47
CA ARG A 276 -35.21 0.57 0.91
C ARG A 276 -35.72 -0.44 1.94
N LEU A 277 -35.31 -0.33 3.20
CA LEU A 277 -35.85 -1.16 4.28
C LEU A 277 -37.34 -0.91 4.50
N GLU A 278 -37.79 0.35 4.52
CA GLU A 278 -39.20 0.69 4.67
C GLU A 278 -40.05 0.10 3.54
N ILE A 279 -39.60 0.24 2.28
CA ILE A 279 -40.25 -0.36 1.11
C ILE A 279 -40.32 -1.89 1.24
N ALA A 280 -39.20 -2.53 1.59
CA ALA A 280 -39.11 -3.99 1.70
C ALA A 280 -40.01 -4.53 2.83
N ILE A 281 -40.03 -3.88 4.00
CA ILE A 281 -40.89 -4.25 5.13
C ILE A 281 -42.37 -4.10 4.74
N GLN A 282 -42.73 -3.01 4.07
CA GLN A 282 -44.10 -2.79 3.61
C GLN A 282 -44.53 -3.86 2.60
N ALA A 283 -43.67 -4.20 1.64
CA ALA A 283 -43.90 -5.27 0.68
C ALA A 283 -44.09 -6.65 1.36
N CYS A 284 -43.31 -6.94 2.41
CA CYS A 284 -43.49 -8.16 3.20
C CYS A 284 -44.85 -8.20 3.93
N ARG A 285 -45.31 -7.08 4.49
CA ARG A 285 -46.63 -7.00 5.14
C ARG A 285 -47.76 -7.22 4.13
N GLU A 286 -47.69 -6.59 2.96
CA GLU A 286 -48.68 -6.74 1.89
C GLU A 286 -48.76 -8.17 1.34
N ARG A 287 -47.64 -8.89 1.31
CA ARG A 287 -47.56 -10.30 0.89
C ARG A 287 -47.84 -11.30 2.03
N GLY A 288 -48.17 -10.84 3.24
CA GLY A 288 -48.44 -11.71 4.39
C GLY A 288 -47.21 -12.46 4.93
N LEU A 289 -46.02 -11.93 4.66
CA LEU A 289 -44.74 -12.44 5.19
C LEU A 289 -44.37 -11.81 6.54
N LEU A 290 -45.03 -10.71 6.91
CA LEU A 290 -44.97 -10.08 8.23
C LEU A 290 -46.39 -9.87 8.76
N GLY A 291 -46.53 -9.78 10.09
CA GLY A 291 -47.80 -9.61 10.77
C GLY A 291 -48.29 -10.92 11.41
N LYS A 292 -49.58 -11.23 11.25
CA LYS A 292 -50.22 -12.39 11.87
C LYS A 292 -50.28 -13.57 10.90
N ASN A 293 -50.16 -14.78 11.45
CA ASN A 293 -50.31 -16.05 10.74
C ASN A 293 -49.46 -16.14 9.46
N ILE A 294 -48.16 -15.87 9.59
CA ILE A 294 -47.23 -15.79 8.45
C ILE A 294 -47.28 -17.10 7.66
N LEU A 295 -47.50 -17.00 6.35
CA LEU A 295 -47.69 -18.13 5.42
C LEU A 295 -48.75 -19.16 5.89
N GLY A 296 -49.77 -18.72 6.62
CA GLY A 296 -50.85 -19.58 7.12
C GLY A 296 -50.49 -20.43 8.34
N THR A 297 -49.37 -20.13 9.01
CA THR A 297 -48.94 -20.80 10.26
C THR A 297 -49.48 -20.09 11.51
N ASP A 298 -49.16 -20.58 12.70
CA ASP A 298 -49.45 -19.91 13.99
C ASP A 298 -48.40 -18.83 14.36
N PHE A 299 -47.32 -18.71 13.58
CA PHE A 299 -46.26 -17.76 13.82
C PHE A 299 -46.69 -16.33 13.46
N CYS A 300 -46.56 -15.42 14.43
CA CYS A 300 -46.84 -13.99 14.27
C CYS A 300 -45.58 -13.20 14.59
N PHE A 301 -45.17 -12.32 13.68
CA PHE A 301 -43.95 -11.53 13.83
C PHE A 301 -44.00 -10.24 13.01
N ASP A 302 -43.59 -9.12 13.59
CA ASP A 302 -43.50 -7.83 12.89
C ASP A 302 -42.14 -7.16 13.15
N ILE A 303 -41.73 -6.29 12.22
CA ILE A 303 -40.42 -5.62 12.25
C ILE A 303 -40.61 -4.10 12.20
N PHE A 304 -39.86 -3.39 13.04
CA PHE A 304 -39.82 -1.93 13.07
C PHE A 304 -38.40 -1.42 12.80
N VAL A 305 -38.28 -0.26 12.16
CA VAL A 305 -37.00 0.42 11.98
C VAL A 305 -36.83 1.45 13.10
N ALA A 306 -35.72 1.37 13.82
CA ALA A 306 -35.29 2.38 14.78
C ALA A 306 -34.14 3.17 14.15
N GLN A 307 -34.37 4.46 13.91
CA GLN A 307 -33.34 5.33 13.32
C GLN A 307 -32.36 5.80 14.40
N GLY A 308 -31.07 5.62 14.15
CA GLY A 308 -30.00 6.08 15.03
C GLY A 308 -29.84 7.60 15.04
N SER A 309 -29.07 8.13 16.00
CA SER A 309 -28.86 9.58 16.21
C SER A 309 -27.41 10.04 15.97
N GLY A 310 -26.62 9.24 15.26
CA GLY A 310 -25.24 9.59 14.86
C GLY A 310 -24.17 9.38 15.93
N ALA A 311 -24.38 8.45 16.87
CA ALA A 311 -23.40 8.13 17.90
C ALA A 311 -22.77 6.75 17.64
N PHE A 312 -21.46 6.70 17.34
CA PHE A 312 -20.75 5.46 16.99
C PHE A 312 -20.84 4.39 18.09
N VAL A 313 -20.84 4.81 19.35
CA VAL A 313 -20.94 3.89 20.50
C VAL A 313 -22.26 3.10 20.51
N CYS A 314 -23.31 3.56 19.82
CA CYS A 314 -24.56 2.81 19.65
C CYS A 314 -24.40 1.56 18.79
N GLY A 315 -23.25 1.32 18.17
CA GLY A 315 -22.90 0.01 17.60
C GLY A 315 -22.64 -1.05 18.67
N GLU A 316 -22.36 -0.65 19.92
CA GLU A 316 -22.22 -1.57 21.06
C GLU A 316 -23.57 -2.13 21.49
N GLU A 317 -23.62 -3.44 21.71
CA GLU A 317 -24.86 -4.19 21.93
C GLU A 317 -25.82 -3.58 22.96
N THR A 318 -25.34 -3.16 24.12
CA THR A 318 -26.20 -2.61 25.19
C THR A 318 -26.50 -1.12 24.99
N ALA A 319 -25.57 -0.36 24.43
CA ALA A 319 -25.80 1.03 24.05
C ALA A 319 -26.89 1.15 22.97
N LEU A 320 -26.88 0.23 21.99
CA LEU A 320 -27.89 0.14 20.94
C LEU A 320 -29.28 -0.04 21.53
N LEU A 321 -29.43 -1.02 22.43
CA LEU A 321 -30.72 -1.32 23.07
C LEU A 321 -31.22 -0.12 23.88
N HIS A 322 -30.34 0.55 24.63
CA HIS A 322 -30.70 1.80 25.32
C HIS A 322 -31.17 2.89 24.36
N SER A 323 -30.56 3.01 23.18
CA SER A 323 -30.99 3.98 22.18
C SER A 323 -32.39 3.66 21.64
N ILE A 324 -32.72 2.39 21.41
CA ILE A 324 -34.08 1.96 21.04
C ILE A 324 -35.08 2.30 22.16
N GLU A 325 -34.67 2.17 23.42
CA GLU A 325 -35.49 2.52 24.59
C GLU A 325 -35.66 4.04 24.79
N GLY A 326 -35.07 4.88 23.93
CA GLY A 326 -35.09 6.34 24.06
C GLY A 326 -34.15 6.89 25.15
N LYS A 327 -33.19 6.08 25.61
CA LYS A 327 -32.15 6.49 26.57
C LYS A 327 -30.87 6.89 25.84
N ARG A 328 -29.92 7.49 26.57
CA ARG A 328 -28.56 7.73 26.06
C ARG A 328 -27.86 6.40 25.77
N GLY A 329 -27.13 6.33 24.65
CA GLY A 329 -26.38 5.15 24.18
C GLY A 329 -25.14 4.84 25.02
N GLU A 330 -25.33 4.48 26.28
CA GLU A 330 -24.25 4.14 27.20
C GLU A 330 -24.21 2.64 27.46
N PRO A 331 -23.05 1.96 27.28
CA PRO A 331 -22.93 0.54 27.55
C PRO A 331 -23.20 0.18 29.03
N SER A 332 -23.72 -1.02 29.25
CA SER A 332 -24.01 -1.59 30.57
C SER A 332 -23.00 -2.68 30.96
N PRO A 333 -22.67 -2.82 32.26
CA PRO A 333 -21.92 -3.97 32.75
C PRO A 333 -22.67 -5.28 32.44
N ARG A 334 -21.90 -6.34 32.12
CA ARG A 334 -22.42 -7.70 31.94
C ARG A 334 -21.80 -8.60 33.00
N PRO A 335 -22.56 -9.43 33.72
CA PRO A 335 -24.02 -9.67 33.61
C PRO A 335 -24.91 -8.53 34.16
N PRO A 336 -26.22 -8.49 33.79
CA PRO A 336 -26.93 -9.45 32.94
C PRO A 336 -26.60 -9.30 31.44
N PHE A 337 -26.67 -10.40 30.69
CA PHE A 337 -26.51 -10.37 29.23
C PHE A 337 -27.86 -10.05 28.54
N PRO A 338 -27.86 -9.44 27.34
CA PRO A 338 -29.10 -9.13 26.61
C PRO A 338 -29.97 -10.35 26.30
N THR A 339 -29.36 -11.54 26.15
CA THR A 339 -30.09 -12.80 25.97
C THR A 339 -30.94 -13.18 27.18
N ASP A 340 -30.64 -12.64 28.36
CA ASP A 340 -31.43 -12.82 29.57
C ASP A 340 -32.31 -11.60 29.85
N LYS A 341 -31.72 -10.40 29.82
CA LYS A 341 -32.39 -9.11 30.05
C LYS A 341 -31.82 -8.07 29.09
N GLY A 342 -32.48 -7.92 27.95
CA GLY A 342 -32.15 -6.95 26.92
C GLY A 342 -33.20 -5.85 26.83
N LEU A 343 -33.81 -5.70 25.66
CA LEU A 343 -34.75 -4.64 25.34
C LEU A 343 -35.96 -4.66 26.29
N TRP A 344 -36.18 -3.55 27.00
CA TRP A 344 -37.18 -3.40 28.05
C TRP A 344 -37.13 -4.50 29.12
N GLY A 345 -35.94 -5.03 29.40
CA GLY A 345 -35.72 -6.10 30.38
C GLY A 345 -36.12 -7.50 29.91
N MET A 346 -36.53 -7.67 28.65
CA MET A 346 -36.94 -8.96 28.07
C MET A 346 -35.77 -9.66 27.36
N PRO A 347 -35.77 -11.01 27.28
CA PRO A 347 -34.76 -11.74 26.52
C PRO A 347 -34.67 -11.25 25.07
N THR A 348 -33.48 -10.85 24.66
CA THR A 348 -33.25 -10.22 23.35
C THR A 348 -32.02 -10.81 22.66
N VAL A 349 -32.18 -11.20 21.40
CA VAL A 349 -31.04 -11.50 20.52
C VAL A 349 -30.71 -10.28 19.68
N LEU A 350 -29.45 -9.87 19.69
CA LEU A 350 -28.92 -8.88 18.77
C LEU A 350 -27.90 -9.52 17.82
N ASN A 351 -28.08 -9.37 16.51
CA ASN A 351 -27.10 -9.80 15.52
C ASN A 351 -26.87 -8.69 14.48
N ASN A 352 -25.72 -8.72 13.81
CA ASN A 352 -25.35 -7.77 12.76
C ASN A 352 -26.03 -8.15 11.42
N VAL A 353 -26.19 -7.18 10.52
CA VAL A 353 -26.80 -7.33 9.19
C VAL A 353 -26.22 -8.51 8.39
N GLU A 354 -24.89 -8.56 8.19
CA GLU A 354 -24.25 -9.66 7.46
C GLU A 354 -24.48 -11.02 8.15
N THR A 355 -24.62 -11.04 9.48
CA THR A 355 -24.94 -12.29 10.22
C THR A 355 -26.31 -12.83 9.80
N PHE A 356 -27.33 -11.96 9.70
CA PHE A 356 -28.65 -12.35 9.21
C PHE A 356 -28.63 -12.73 7.73
N GLY A 357 -27.85 -12.05 6.90
CA GLY A 357 -27.71 -12.39 5.47
C GLY A 357 -27.16 -13.81 5.21
N ASN A 358 -26.45 -14.41 6.18
CA ASN A 358 -25.98 -15.80 6.07
C ASN A 358 -27.06 -16.85 6.41
N ILE A 359 -28.10 -16.49 7.19
CA ILE A 359 -29.07 -17.44 7.73
C ILE A 359 -29.87 -18.17 6.64
N PRO A 360 -30.44 -17.49 5.61
CA PRO A 360 -31.26 -18.18 4.61
C PRO A 360 -30.52 -19.32 3.89
N MET A 361 -29.25 -19.10 3.54
CA MET A 361 -28.41 -20.11 2.90
C MET A 361 -28.13 -21.30 3.83
N ILE A 362 -27.83 -21.05 5.12
CA ILE A 362 -27.59 -22.13 6.09
C ILE A 362 -28.84 -23.02 6.22
N ILE A 363 -30.03 -22.43 6.27
CA ILE A 363 -31.27 -23.20 6.39
C ILE A 363 -31.60 -23.94 5.10
N ASN A 364 -31.40 -23.35 3.93
CA ASN A 364 -31.67 -24.01 2.65
C ASN A 364 -30.71 -25.17 2.38
N ASP A 365 -29.40 -24.87 2.42
CA ASP A 365 -28.34 -25.77 1.93
C ASP A 365 -27.78 -26.68 3.03
N GLY A 366 -27.96 -26.28 4.30
CA GLY A 366 -27.47 -27.01 5.48
C GLY A 366 -26.08 -26.57 5.95
N ALA A 367 -25.80 -26.85 7.23
CA ALA A 367 -24.57 -26.53 7.93
C ALA A 367 -23.33 -27.15 7.30
N ALA A 368 -23.44 -28.38 6.78
CA ALA A 368 -22.33 -29.08 6.14
C ALA A 368 -21.85 -28.34 4.88
N GLU A 369 -22.75 -27.84 4.04
CA GLU A 369 -22.40 -27.07 2.85
C GLU A 369 -21.79 -25.71 3.22
N PHE A 370 -22.33 -25.04 4.24
CA PHE A 370 -21.77 -23.78 4.74
C PHE A 370 -20.32 -23.92 5.20
N ARG A 371 -19.99 -25.03 5.90
CA ARG A 371 -18.65 -25.32 6.42
C ARG A 371 -17.61 -25.70 5.37
N LYS A 372 -18.00 -25.97 4.11
CA LYS A 372 -17.04 -26.24 3.02
C LYS A 372 -16.26 -24.99 2.59
N VAL A 373 -16.66 -23.81 3.05
CA VAL A 373 -16.02 -22.53 2.74
C VAL A 373 -15.49 -21.93 4.04
N GLY A 374 -14.36 -21.23 3.97
CA GLY A 374 -13.70 -20.64 5.14
C GLY A 374 -12.71 -21.60 5.80
N THR A 375 -12.24 -21.24 7.00
CA THR A 375 -11.35 -22.10 7.79
C THR A 375 -12.15 -23.06 8.68
N GLU A 376 -11.49 -24.09 9.21
CA GLU A 376 -12.13 -25.09 10.08
C GLU A 376 -12.81 -24.45 11.31
N LYS A 377 -12.15 -23.46 11.92
CA LYS A 377 -12.63 -22.74 13.11
C LYS A 377 -13.59 -21.60 12.77
N SER A 378 -13.48 -21.03 11.56
CA SER A 378 -14.24 -19.86 11.14
C SER A 378 -14.83 -20.09 9.74
N PRO A 379 -15.91 -20.89 9.62
CA PRO A 379 -16.53 -21.22 8.35
C PRO A 379 -17.28 -20.03 7.75
N GLY A 380 -17.55 -20.16 6.46
CA GLY A 380 -18.25 -19.21 5.60
C GLY A 380 -17.32 -18.16 4.97
N THR A 381 -17.98 -17.15 4.41
CA THR A 381 -17.34 -15.98 3.80
C THR A 381 -17.40 -14.79 4.76
N LYS A 382 -16.60 -13.76 4.45
CA LYS A 382 -16.65 -12.44 5.07
C LYS A 382 -16.66 -11.38 3.98
N ILE A 383 -17.50 -10.37 4.17
CA ILE A 383 -17.52 -9.18 3.33
C ILE A 383 -16.47 -8.19 3.87
N PHE A 384 -15.67 -7.61 2.97
CA PHE A 384 -14.74 -6.53 3.28
C PHE A 384 -15.02 -5.28 2.44
N ALA A 385 -14.95 -4.12 3.07
CA ALA A 385 -14.90 -2.83 2.41
C ALA A 385 -13.43 -2.40 2.24
N LEU A 386 -12.91 -2.50 1.02
CA LEU A 386 -11.55 -2.09 0.68
C LEU A 386 -11.51 -0.59 0.45
N THR A 387 -10.64 0.11 1.18
CA THR A 387 -10.45 1.56 1.09
C THR A 387 -8.97 1.94 1.25
N GLY A 388 -8.65 3.23 1.18
CA GLY A 388 -7.28 3.74 1.30
C GLY A 388 -6.52 3.73 -0.03
N ASN A 389 -5.20 3.52 0.04
CA ASN A 389 -4.28 3.61 -1.10
C ASN A 389 -4.28 2.30 -1.91
N LEU A 390 -5.35 2.09 -2.68
CA LEU A 390 -5.58 0.88 -3.48
C LEU A 390 -6.13 1.21 -4.87
N ASN A 391 -5.73 0.47 -5.91
CA ASN A 391 -6.21 0.70 -7.28
C ASN A 391 -7.71 0.39 -7.44
N ASN A 392 -8.16 -0.73 -6.87
CA ASN A 392 -9.54 -1.21 -6.97
C ASN A 392 -10.24 -1.13 -5.61
N ILE A 393 -10.82 0.03 -5.30
CA ILE A 393 -11.59 0.31 -4.07
C ILE A 393 -13.04 -0.15 -4.25
N GLY A 394 -13.57 -0.86 -3.26
CA GLY A 394 -14.93 -1.39 -3.32
C GLY A 394 -15.24 -2.46 -2.28
N LEU A 395 -16.33 -3.17 -2.52
CA LEU A 395 -16.87 -4.23 -1.67
C LEU A 395 -16.54 -5.60 -2.25
N ILE A 396 -15.90 -6.44 -1.44
CA ILE A 396 -15.51 -7.80 -1.81
C ILE A 396 -16.11 -8.81 -0.83
N GLU A 397 -16.43 -10.01 -1.31
CA GLU A 397 -16.75 -11.15 -0.45
C GLU A 397 -15.82 -12.32 -0.74
N VAL A 398 -15.05 -12.71 0.28
CA VAL A 398 -14.04 -13.76 0.18
C VAL A 398 -14.22 -14.82 1.27
N PRO A 399 -13.76 -16.06 1.05
CA PRO A 399 -13.67 -17.05 2.11
C PRO A 399 -12.85 -16.52 3.30
N ILE A 400 -13.29 -16.80 4.53
CA ILE A 400 -12.45 -16.52 5.69
C ILE A 400 -11.17 -17.35 5.59
N GLY A 401 -10.02 -16.72 5.85
CA GLY A 401 -8.71 -17.32 5.65
C GLY A 401 -8.01 -16.96 4.34
N THR A 402 -8.68 -16.25 3.40
CA THR A 402 -7.98 -15.60 2.28
C THR A 402 -6.88 -14.68 2.81
N SER A 403 -5.69 -14.71 2.20
CA SER A 403 -4.56 -13.91 2.67
C SER A 403 -4.75 -12.42 2.38
N ILE A 404 -4.15 -11.56 3.21
CA ILE A 404 -4.17 -10.10 2.99
C ILE A 404 -3.57 -9.72 1.64
N GLY A 405 -2.48 -10.38 1.26
CA GLY A 405 -1.79 -10.14 0.00
C GLY A 405 -2.63 -10.47 -1.22
N GLU A 406 -3.47 -11.51 -1.16
CA GLU A 406 -4.46 -11.81 -2.20
C GLU A 406 -5.54 -10.72 -2.25
N ILE A 407 -6.09 -10.33 -1.10
CA ILE A 407 -7.08 -9.24 -1.05
C ILE A 407 -6.53 -7.94 -1.67
N ILE A 408 -5.30 -7.56 -1.33
CA ILE A 408 -4.71 -6.28 -1.75
C ILE A 408 -4.21 -6.32 -3.20
N TYR A 409 -3.39 -7.31 -3.57
CA TYR A 409 -2.74 -7.30 -4.89
C TYR A 409 -3.57 -7.99 -5.96
N ASP A 410 -4.27 -9.08 -5.61
CA ASP A 410 -5.00 -9.87 -6.59
C ASP A 410 -6.42 -9.35 -6.86
N ILE A 411 -7.13 -8.92 -5.81
CA ILE A 411 -8.50 -8.38 -5.92
C ILE A 411 -8.43 -6.85 -6.01
N GLY A 412 -7.69 -6.22 -5.08
CA GLY A 412 -7.49 -4.78 -4.98
C GLY A 412 -6.60 -4.17 -6.07
N GLY A 413 -5.91 -4.98 -6.87
CA GLY A 413 -5.07 -4.51 -7.97
C GLY A 413 -3.79 -3.79 -7.54
N GLY A 414 -3.38 -3.90 -6.28
CA GLY A 414 -2.15 -3.32 -5.74
C GLY A 414 -2.25 -1.83 -5.39
N ILE A 415 -1.11 -1.24 -5.03
CA ILE A 415 -1.01 0.15 -4.58
C ILE A 415 -0.90 1.11 -5.78
N PRO A 416 -1.58 2.27 -5.77
CA PRO A 416 -1.49 3.25 -6.83
C PRO A 416 -0.06 3.75 -7.08
N SER A 417 0.24 4.09 -8.35
CA SER A 417 1.53 4.64 -8.78
C SER A 417 2.75 3.77 -8.43
N GLY A 418 2.57 2.45 -8.33
CA GLY A 418 3.67 1.50 -8.09
C GLY A 418 4.32 1.59 -6.71
N LYS A 419 3.72 2.31 -5.75
CA LYS A 419 4.27 2.47 -4.40
C LYS A 419 4.26 1.17 -3.59
N GLU A 420 5.02 1.16 -2.50
CA GLU A 420 5.06 0.02 -1.60
C GLU A 420 3.88 -0.02 -0.64
N TYR A 421 3.36 -1.21 -0.40
CA TYR A 421 2.45 -1.47 0.72
C TYR A 421 3.20 -1.31 2.05
N LYS A 422 2.67 -0.46 2.93
CA LYS A 422 3.22 -0.28 4.28
C LYS A 422 2.43 -1.08 5.29
N SER A 423 1.12 -0.88 5.33
CA SER A 423 0.23 -1.53 6.29
C SER A 423 -1.23 -1.50 5.84
N ALA A 424 -2.07 -2.37 6.43
CA ALA A 424 -3.52 -2.30 6.34
C ALA A 424 -4.07 -2.25 7.76
N GLN A 425 -4.95 -1.30 8.01
CA GLN A 425 -5.75 -1.31 9.24
C GLN A 425 -6.98 -2.17 9.00
N ILE A 426 -7.24 -3.09 9.93
CA ILE A 426 -8.44 -3.92 9.94
C ILE A 426 -9.09 -3.90 11.31
N GLY A 427 -10.41 -3.83 11.31
CA GLY A 427 -11.21 -3.81 12.54
C GLY A 427 -11.80 -2.45 12.89
N GLY A 428 -11.88 -1.53 11.93
CA GLY A 428 -12.33 -0.16 12.16
C GLY A 428 -11.30 0.68 12.93
N PRO A 429 -11.71 1.79 13.54
CA PRO A 429 -10.81 2.77 14.16
C PRO A 429 -10.13 2.23 15.41
N SER A 430 -10.71 1.21 16.06
CA SER A 430 -10.11 0.50 17.19
C SER A 430 -9.35 -0.78 16.76
N GLY A 431 -9.16 -0.95 15.46
CA GLY A 431 -8.41 -2.05 14.84
C GLY A 431 -6.89 -1.89 14.91
N GLY A 432 -6.17 -2.97 14.63
CA GLY A 432 -4.70 -2.96 14.57
C GLY A 432 -4.19 -2.76 13.15
N CYS A 433 -2.91 -2.42 13.02
CA CYS A 433 -2.21 -2.26 11.73
C CYS A 433 -1.40 -3.52 11.40
N ILE A 434 -1.62 -4.09 10.21
CA ILE A 434 -0.93 -5.29 9.75
C ILE A 434 0.18 -4.90 8.75
N PRO A 435 1.47 -5.07 9.09
CA PRO A 435 2.59 -4.65 8.24
C PRO A 435 2.88 -5.62 7.09
N LYS A 436 3.72 -5.18 6.13
CA LYS A 436 4.10 -5.94 4.92
C LYS A 436 4.65 -7.35 5.16
N GLN A 437 5.28 -7.59 6.30
CA GLN A 437 5.81 -8.92 6.67
C GLN A 437 4.73 -9.99 6.92
N HIS A 438 3.45 -9.59 6.99
CA HIS A 438 2.31 -10.46 7.28
C HIS A 438 1.32 -10.55 6.09
N LEU A 439 1.72 -10.21 4.87
CA LEU A 439 0.84 -10.29 3.70
C LEU A 439 0.31 -11.71 3.39
N SER A 440 1.09 -12.76 3.67
CA SER A 440 0.65 -14.16 3.43
C SER A 440 -0.23 -14.72 4.54
N VAL A 441 -0.45 -13.97 5.61
CA VAL A 441 -1.17 -14.46 6.77
C VAL A 441 -2.67 -14.54 6.45
N PRO A 442 -3.34 -15.66 6.80
CA PRO A 442 -4.78 -15.81 6.58
C PRO A 442 -5.58 -14.79 7.40
N VAL A 443 -6.61 -14.22 6.78
CA VAL A 443 -7.53 -13.31 7.48
C VAL A 443 -8.62 -14.13 8.17
N ASP A 444 -8.34 -14.55 9.40
CA ASP A 444 -9.30 -15.17 10.33
C ASP A 444 -9.22 -14.54 11.74
N TYR A 445 -10.21 -14.83 12.58
CA TYR A 445 -10.33 -14.17 13.88
C TYR A 445 -9.13 -14.43 14.79
N GLU A 446 -8.65 -15.67 14.85
CA GLU A 446 -7.57 -16.08 15.74
C GLU A 446 -6.26 -15.42 15.32
N THR A 447 -5.93 -15.51 14.03
CA THR A 447 -4.69 -14.97 13.49
C THR A 447 -4.62 -13.45 13.55
N LEU A 448 -5.73 -12.74 13.31
CA LEU A 448 -5.77 -11.29 13.45
C LEU A 448 -5.49 -10.83 14.88
N MET A 449 -6.03 -11.53 15.88
CA MET A 449 -5.77 -11.22 17.29
C MET A 449 -4.29 -11.33 17.67
N GLU A 450 -3.57 -12.33 17.14
CA GLU A 450 -2.12 -12.51 17.37
C GLU A 450 -1.28 -11.36 16.79
N LEU A 451 -1.77 -10.75 15.70
CA LEU A 451 -1.17 -9.57 15.08
C LEU A 451 -1.56 -8.26 15.78
N GLY A 452 -2.38 -8.31 16.84
CA GLY A 452 -2.88 -7.12 17.53
C GLY A 452 -3.97 -6.37 16.76
N ALA A 453 -4.60 -7.04 15.78
CA ALA A 453 -5.73 -6.54 15.02
C ALA A 453 -7.00 -7.33 15.36
N ILE A 454 -8.14 -6.93 14.78
CA ILE A 454 -9.41 -7.64 14.94
C ILE A 454 -10.15 -7.67 13.61
N MET A 455 -11.03 -8.65 13.41
CA MET A 455 -11.86 -8.71 12.20
C MET A 455 -12.76 -7.48 12.06
N GLY A 456 -13.32 -7.02 13.19
CA GLY A 456 -14.31 -5.93 13.24
C GLY A 456 -15.49 -6.14 12.29
N SER A 457 -16.07 -5.02 11.85
CA SER A 457 -17.15 -5.03 10.86
C SER A 457 -16.67 -5.54 9.49
N GLY A 458 -15.38 -5.42 9.16
CA GLY A 458 -14.80 -5.79 7.85
C GLY A 458 -14.31 -4.59 7.02
N GLY A 459 -14.22 -3.39 7.59
CA GLY A 459 -13.45 -2.28 7.00
C GLY A 459 -11.96 -2.63 6.93
N LEU A 460 -11.35 -2.44 5.75
CA LEU A 460 -9.93 -2.67 5.49
C LEU A 460 -9.34 -1.44 4.79
N VAL A 461 -8.53 -0.67 5.54
CA VAL A 461 -7.92 0.58 5.07
C VAL A 461 -6.46 0.31 4.71
N VAL A 462 -6.13 0.37 3.42
CA VAL A 462 -4.78 0.11 2.90
C VAL A 462 -3.95 1.39 2.94
N MET A 463 -2.72 1.30 3.43
CA MET A 463 -1.76 2.40 3.56
C MET A 463 -0.47 2.07 2.81
N ASP A 464 0.05 3.06 2.10
CA ASP A 464 1.32 2.99 1.36
C ASP A 464 2.47 3.58 2.19
N ASP A 465 3.66 3.59 1.62
CA ASP A 465 4.86 4.20 2.20
C ASP A 465 4.75 5.73 2.41
N ASN A 466 3.69 6.38 1.90
CA ASN A 466 3.34 7.79 2.13
C ASN A 466 2.55 8.05 3.41
N THR A 467 2.38 7.05 4.26
CA THR A 467 1.61 7.18 5.50
C THR A 467 2.52 7.20 6.73
N CYS A 468 2.35 8.14 7.66
CA CYS A 468 3.07 8.15 8.94
C CYS A 468 2.29 7.34 9.99
N MET A 469 2.90 6.29 10.56
CA MET A 469 2.18 5.38 11.47
C MET A 469 1.91 5.99 12.85
N VAL A 470 2.70 6.99 13.25
CA VAL A 470 2.45 7.78 14.47
C VAL A 470 1.18 8.62 14.32
N ASP A 471 1.03 9.30 13.18
CA ASP A 471 -0.16 10.11 12.87
C ASP A 471 -1.39 9.23 12.63
N VAL A 472 -1.24 8.04 12.02
CA VAL A 472 -2.32 7.05 11.92
C VAL A 472 -2.84 6.67 13.31
N ALA A 473 -1.95 6.35 14.24
CA ALA A 473 -2.35 6.02 15.61
C ALA A 473 -3.05 7.22 16.29
N ARG A 474 -2.55 8.44 16.08
CA ARG A 474 -3.18 9.68 16.58
C ARG A 474 -4.59 9.86 16.01
N PHE A 475 -4.75 9.78 14.69
CA PHE A 475 -6.02 9.98 13.98
C PHE A 475 -7.11 9.00 14.44
N PHE A 476 -6.79 7.71 14.51
CA PHE A 476 -7.78 6.71 14.92
C PHE A 476 -8.12 6.78 16.41
N LEU A 477 -7.17 7.17 17.25
CA LEU A 477 -7.41 7.39 18.66
C LEU A 477 -8.22 8.67 18.91
N GLU A 478 -8.00 9.73 18.12
CA GLU A 478 -8.80 10.96 18.11
C GLU A 478 -10.28 10.63 17.83
N PHE A 479 -10.55 9.90 16.74
CA PHE A 479 -11.89 9.41 16.45
C PHE A 479 -12.50 8.62 17.62
N THR A 480 -11.74 7.67 18.19
CA THR A 480 -12.24 6.85 19.30
C THR A 480 -12.50 7.66 20.57
N GLN A 481 -11.70 8.71 20.81
CA GLN A 481 -11.87 9.63 21.93
C GLN A 481 -13.13 10.48 21.78
N ASP A 482 -13.42 10.97 20.56
CA ASP A 482 -14.62 11.76 20.26
C ASP A 482 -15.90 10.92 20.37
N GLU A 483 -15.81 9.64 19.99
CA GLU A 483 -16.93 8.69 20.03
C GLU A 483 -17.11 7.97 21.38
N ALA A 484 -16.25 8.25 22.36
CA ALA A 484 -16.35 7.62 23.67
C ALA A 484 -17.57 8.14 24.45
N CYS A 485 -18.44 7.24 24.92
CA CYS A 485 -19.65 7.62 25.71
C CYS A 485 -19.39 8.38 27.02
N GLY A 486 -18.14 8.43 27.50
CA GLY A 486 -17.75 9.15 28.72
C GLY A 486 -18.02 8.44 30.05
N LYS A 487 -18.64 7.24 30.06
CA LYS A 487 -19.09 6.57 31.29
C LYS A 487 -17.98 6.04 32.20
N CYS A 488 -16.92 5.45 31.64
CA CYS A 488 -15.83 4.85 32.44
C CYS A 488 -14.57 5.72 32.39
N ALA A 489 -13.85 5.82 33.52
CA ALA A 489 -12.63 6.63 33.60
C ALA A 489 -11.53 6.21 32.59
N PRO A 490 -11.26 4.90 32.37
CA PRO A 490 -10.32 4.48 31.33
C PRO A 490 -10.71 5.01 29.96
N GLY A 491 -11.96 4.83 29.53
CA GLY A 491 -12.42 5.26 28.21
C GLY A 491 -12.65 6.77 28.04
N ARG A 492 -12.78 7.54 29.12
CA ARG A 492 -12.95 9.01 29.04
C ARG A 492 -11.63 9.76 29.16
N ILE A 493 -10.77 9.31 30.08
CA ILE A 493 -9.54 10.00 30.48
C ILE A 493 -8.32 9.26 29.93
N GLY A 494 -8.30 7.93 29.96
CA GLY A 494 -7.15 7.14 29.52
C GLY A 494 -6.87 7.30 28.03
N THR A 495 -7.90 7.21 27.18
CA THR A 495 -7.81 7.48 25.74
C THR A 495 -7.34 8.91 25.45
N LYS A 496 -7.82 9.90 26.21
CA LYS A 496 -7.35 11.29 26.11
C LYS A 496 -5.85 11.42 26.44
N ARG A 497 -5.36 10.75 27.50
CA ARG A 497 -3.94 10.79 27.86
C ARG A 497 -3.05 10.14 26.79
N LEU A 498 -3.50 9.04 26.18
CA LEU A 498 -2.80 8.46 25.04
C LEU A 498 -2.75 9.44 23.86
N LEU A 499 -3.86 10.11 23.55
CA LEU A 499 -3.94 11.07 22.45
C LEU A 499 -3.01 12.26 22.66
N GLU A 500 -3.01 12.86 23.85
CA GLU A 500 -2.12 13.98 24.22
C GLU A 500 -0.63 13.62 24.02
N ILE A 501 -0.24 12.37 24.32
CA ILE A 501 1.13 11.91 24.09
C ILE A 501 1.43 11.82 22.58
N LEU A 502 0.53 11.24 21.79
CA LEU A 502 0.72 11.12 20.33
C LEU A 502 0.74 12.50 19.65
N GLU A 503 -0.16 13.41 20.02
CA GLU A 503 -0.15 14.79 19.55
C GLU A 503 1.18 15.48 19.84
N ARG A 504 1.72 15.27 21.05
CA ARG A 504 3.01 15.82 21.44
C ARG A 504 4.16 15.25 20.61
N ILE A 505 4.16 13.95 20.31
CA ILE A 505 5.14 13.31 19.42
C ILE A 505 5.01 13.88 18.00
N CYS A 506 3.81 13.96 17.43
CA CYS A 506 3.56 14.55 16.10
C CYS A 506 3.92 16.04 16.02
N ALA A 507 3.91 16.76 17.15
CA ALA A 507 4.34 18.15 17.26
C ALA A 507 5.86 18.31 17.55
N GLY A 508 6.64 17.21 17.57
CA GLY A 508 8.08 17.23 17.86
C GLY A 508 8.45 17.45 19.32
N LYS A 509 7.49 17.40 20.22
CA LYS A 509 7.67 17.62 21.67
C LYS A 509 7.70 16.30 22.47
N GLY A 510 7.74 15.17 21.78
CA GLY A 510 7.82 13.84 22.41
C GLY A 510 9.14 13.61 23.13
N GLU A 511 9.08 12.76 24.16
CA GLU A 511 10.20 12.34 25.02
C GLU A 511 10.37 10.81 24.95
N ASP A 512 11.57 10.28 25.23
CA ASP A 512 11.82 8.84 25.17
C ASP A 512 10.91 8.02 26.11
N GLU A 513 10.58 8.55 27.28
CA GLU A 513 9.69 7.91 28.25
C GLU A 513 8.25 7.77 27.74
N ASP A 514 7.87 8.51 26.69
CA ASP A 514 6.52 8.45 26.13
C ASP A 514 6.22 7.10 25.51
N LEU A 515 7.23 6.41 24.97
CA LEU A 515 7.07 5.07 24.40
C LEU A 515 6.56 4.08 25.47
N ASP A 516 7.17 4.10 26.65
CA ASP A 516 6.80 3.21 27.75
C ASP A 516 5.45 3.62 28.39
N LYS A 517 5.18 4.93 28.46
CA LYS A 517 3.87 5.47 28.89
C LYS A 517 2.75 5.02 27.96
N LEU A 518 2.94 5.09 26.64
CA LEU A 518 1.94 4.63 25.66
C LEU A 518 1.63 3.14 25.84
N VAL A 519 2.66 2.30 26.01
CA VAL A 519 2.49 0.85 26.22
C VAL A 519 1.74 0.57 27.52
N SER A 520 2.20 1.14 28.64
CA SER A 520 1.59 0.90 29.96
C SER A 520 0.14 1.39 30.05
N LEU A 521 -0.16 2.58 29.53
CA LEU A 521 -1.53 3.12 29.48
C LEU A 521 -2.42 2.30 28.55
N GLY A 522 -1.91 1.89 27.38
CA GLY A 522 -2.66 1.06 26.43
C GLY A 522 -3.05 -0.30 27.01
N GLU A 523 -2.13 -0.97 27.71
CA GLU A 523 -2.40 -2.24 28.39
C GLU A 523 -3.37 -2.09 29.58
N MET A 524 -3.32 -0.95 30.29
CA MET A 524 -4.28 -0.63 31.34
C MET A 524 -5.69 -0.44 30.77
N LEU A 525 -5.84 0.29 29.67
CA LEU A 525 -7.11 0.50 28.95
C LEU A 525 -7.75 -0.84 28.53
N LYS A 526 -6.98 -1.72 27.91
CA LYS A 526 -7.42 -3.06 27.49
C LYS A 526 -8.03 -3.87 28.63
N LYS A 527 -7.44 -3.78 29.82
CA LYS A 527 -7.83 -4.57 31.00
C LYS A 527 -8.99 -3.96 31.78
N THR A 528 -9.11 -2.64 31.81
CA THR A 528 -9.97 -1.92 32.77
C THR A 528 -11.17 -1.21 32.15
N ALA A 529 -11.18 -0.98 30.83
CA ALA A 529 -12.31 -0.32 30.18
C ALA A 529 -13.58 -1.19 30.20
N LEU A 530 -14.75 -0.54 30.24
CA LEU A 530 -16.05 -1.23 30.40
C LEU A 530 -16.47 -1.98 29.13
N CYS A 531 -16.44 -1.29 27.98
CA CYS A 531 -16.96 -1.80 26.71
C CYS A 531 -15.85 -2.20 25.72
N GLY A 532 -16.23 -2.93 24.66
CA GLY A 532 -15.30 -3.40 23.64
C GLY A 532 -14.52 -2.26 22.97
N LEU A 533 -15.21 -1.19 22.57
CA LEU A 533 -14.62 -0.03 21.91
C LEU A 533 -13.42 0.54 22.69
N CYS A 534 -13.62 0.86 23.96
CA CYS A 534 -12.56 1.45 24.78
C CYS A 534 -11.46 0.44 25.15
N LYS A 535 -11.77 -0.87 25.17
CA LYS A 535 -10.75 -1.92 25.35
C LYS A 535 -9.84 -2.03 24.12
N THR A 536 -10.41 -1.91 22.92
CA THR A 536 -9.67 -2.01 21.67
C THR A 536 -9.09 -0.68 21.18
N ALA A 537 -9.47 0.45 21.77
CA ALA A 537 -8.99 1.79 21.42
C ALA A 537 -7.44 1.92 21.41
N ALA A 538 -6.74 1.13 22.22
CA ALA A 538 -5.28 1.12 22.26
C ALA A 538 -4.61 0.26 21.17
N ASN A 539 -5.37 -0.53 20.39
CA ASN A 539 -4.81 -1.43 19.38
C ASN A 539 -4.05 -0.69 18.25
N PRO A 540 -4.56 0.42 17.67
CA PRO A 540 -3.78 1.18 16.69
C PRO A 540 -2.43 1.57 17.27
N VAL A 541 -2.41 2.16 18.47
CA VAL A 541 -1.20 2.62 19.17
C VAL A 541 -0.22 1.48 19.45
N LEU A 542 -0.69 0.38 20.01
CA LEU A 542 0.17 -0.74 20.41
C LEU A 542 0.69 -1.51 19.20
N SER A 543 -0.11 -1.66 18.14
CA SER A 543 0.32 -2.33 16.91
C SER A 543 1.32 -1.47 16.14
N THR A 544 1.11 -0.16 16.03
CA THR A 544 2.08 0.73 15.38
C THR A 544 3.39 0.83 16.16
N LEU A 545 3.35 0.91 17.50
CA LEU A 545 4.57 0.84 18.32
C LEU A 545 5.31 -0.50 18.18
N ARG A 546 4.58 -1.61 18.01
CA ARG A 546 5.19 -2.94 17.83
C ARG A 546 5.91 -3.07 16.49
N TYR A 547 5.33 -2.54 15.42
CA TYR A 547 5.79 -2.80 14.06
C TYR A 547 6.56 -1.65 13.40
N PHE A 548 6.38 -0.43 13.89
CA PHE A 548 6.92 0.82 13.31
C PHE A 548 7.54 1.71 14.39
N ARG A 549 8.19 1.10 15.40
CA ARG A 549 8.81 1.82 16.52
C ARG A 549 9.85 2.84 16.05
N ASP A 550 10.55 2.52 14.97
CA ASP A 550 11.52 3.37 14.30
C ASP A 550 10.93 4.73 13.91
N GLU A 551 9.68 4.79 13.46
CA GLU A 551 9.02 6.07 13.17
C GLU A 551 8.77 6.90 14.43
N TYR A 552 8.41 6.27 15.56
CA TYR A 552 8.25 7.00 16.82
C TYR A 552 9.59 7.54 17.31
N GLU A 553 10.65 6.74 17.21
CA GLU A 553 12.01 7.16 17.59
C GLU A 553 12.54 8.27 16.68
N GLU A 554 12.23 8.24 15.37
CA GLU A 554 12.50 9.34 14.43
C GLU A 554 11.82 10.65 14.89
N HIS A 555 10.54 10.59 15.26
CA HIS A 555 9.78 11.77 15.69
C HIS A 555 10.31 12.33 17.01
N ILE A 556 10.65 11.46 17.97
CA ILE A 556 11.11 11.84 19.30
C ILE A 556 12.54 12.35 19.27
N ARG A 557 13.45 11.64 18.61
CA ARG A 557 14.90 11.87 18.69
C ARG A 557 15.44 12.69 17.52
N GLU A 558 15.00 12.41 16.28
CA GLU A 558 15.44 13.18 15.10
C GLU A 558 14.61 14.45 14.88
N LYS A 559 13.49 14.60 15.60
CA LYS A 559 12.52 15.70 15.39
C LYS A 559 12.17 15.81 13.91
N ARG A 560 11.91 14.66 13.29
CA ARG A 560 11.69 14.52 11.86
C ARG A 560 10.54 13.55 11.60
N CYS A 561 9.77 13.85 10.57
CA CYS A 561 8.81 12.93 9.98
C CYS A 561 9.21 12.71 8.52
N SER A 562 9.94 11.63 8.24
CA SER A 562 10.43 11.25 6.90
C SER A 562 9.35 11.28 5.83
N VAL A 563 8.13 10.88 6.20
CA VAL A 563 6.96 10.84 5.31
C VAL A 563 6.43 12.23 4.96
N GLY A 564 6.58 13.22 5.85
CA GLY A 564 6.16 14.60 5.59
C GLY A 564 4.73 14.97 6.02
N VAL A 565 4.08 14.16 6.87
CA VAL A 565 2.67 14.35 7.28
C VAL A 565 2.54 15.22 8.53
N CYS A 566 3.38 14.99 9.55
CA CYS A 566 3.32 15.71 10.82
C CYS A 566 3.83 17.16 10.66
N ALA A 567 2.92 18.13 10.54
CA ALA A 567 3.26 19.52 10.21
C ALA A 567 4.30 20.16 11.15
N GLY A 568 4.29 19.82 12.45
CA GLY A 568 5.25 20.32 13.43
C GLY A 568 6.69 19.82 13.23
N LEU A 569 6.89 18.79 12.41
CA LEU A 569 8.19 18.15 12.14
C LEU A 569 8.64 18.33 10.68
N VAL A 570 7.91 19.11 9.89
CA VAL A 570 8.06 19.17 8.43
C VAL A 570 8.05 20.61 7.95
N ARG A 571 9.26 21.13 7.70
CA ARG A 571 9.45 22.38 6.97
C ARG A 571 8.92 22.24 5.54
N ALA A 572 9.45 21.28 4.78
CA ALA A 572 8.93 20.91 3.48
C ALA A 572 9.02 19.39 3.25
N PRO A 573 8.00 18.73 2.67
CA PRO A 573 8.02 17.28 2.45
C PRO A 573 9.22 16.78 1.64
N CYS A 574 9.69 17.56 0.65
CA CYS A 574 10.86 17.20 -0.16
C CYS A 574 12.18 17.23 0.63
N GLN A 575 12.31 18.12 1.62
CA GLN A 575 13.46 18.16 2.54
C GLN A 575 13.37 16.99 3.53
N SER A 576 12.21 16.77 4.15
CA SER A 576 11.97 15.66 5.08
C SER A 576 12.14 14.29 4.43
N ALA A 577 11.83 14.15 3.14
CA ALA A 577 12.04 12.92 2.39
C ALA A 577 13.51 12.66 2.00
N CYS A 578 14.35 13.70 1.96
CA CYS A 578 15.77 13.54 1.62
C CYS A 578 16.54 13.03 2.82
N PRO A 579 17.16 11.83 2.81
CA PRO A 579 17.82 11.27 4.00
C PRO A 579 18.85 12.22 4.62
N ALA A 580 19.64 12.91 3.80
CA ALA A 580 20.63 13.90 4.22
C ALA A 580 20.05 15.27 4.64
N GLY A 581 18.74 15.49 4.50
CA GLY A 581 18.08 16.74 4.91
C GLY A 581 18.41 17.96 4.05
N VAL A 582 18.75 17.76 2.78
CA VAL A 582 19.08 18.84 1.82
C VAL A 582 17.94 19.85 1.72
N ASP A 583 18.25 21.15 1.75
CA ASP A 583 17.28 22.25 1.58
C ASP A 583 16.78 22.35 0.13
N VAL A 584 15.89 21.43 -0.24
CA VAL A 584 15.30 21.36 -1.58
C VAL A 584 14.55 22.63 -1.97
N PRO A 585 13.62 23.17 -1.16
CA PRO A 585 12.91 24.39 -1.53
C PRO A 585 13.85 25.59 -1.70
N GLY A 586 14.88 25.70 -0.87
CA GLY A 586 15.87 26.76 -0.94
C GLY A 586 16.67 26.74 -2.24
N PHE A 587 17.29 25.60 -2.61
CA PHE A 587 18.08 25.60 -3.86
C PHE A 587 17.19 25.69 -5.10
N VAL A 588 15.97 25.13 -5.07
CA VAL A 588 15.02 25.23 -6.19
C VAL A 588 14.61 26.69 -6.41
N SER A 589 14.30 27.42 -5.34
CA SER A 589 13.94 28.84 -5.45
C SER A 589 15.11 29.71 -5.94
N LEU A 590 16.34 29.43 -5.47
CA LEU A 590 17.54 30.11 -5.97
C LEU A 590 17.79 29.84 -7.47
N VAL A 591 17.52 28.62 -7.96
CA VAL A 591 17.58 28.32 -9.41
C VAL A 591 16.50 29.11 -10.18
N ALA A 592 15.30 29.27 -9.62
CA ALA A 592 14.23 30.06 -10.24
C ALA A 592 14.61 31.56 -10.40
N GLU A 593 15.46 32.08 -9.52
CA GLU A 593 16.02 33.45 -9.57
C GLU A 593 17.37 33.54 -10.29
N LYS A 594 17.86 32.44 -10.88
CA LYS A 594 19.16 32.35 -11.56
C LYS A 594 20.40 32.52 -10.67
N ARG A 595 20.28 32.24 -9.37
CA ARG A 595 21.36 32.32 -8.36
C ARG A 595 22.05 30.96 -8.19
N TYR A 596 22.65 30.43 -9.26
CA TYR A 596 23.11 29.02 -9.32
C TYR A 596 24.25 28.68 -8.36
N ALA A 597 25.24 29.57 -8.21
CA ALA A 597 26.35 29.36 -7.29
C ALA A 597 25.88 29.27 -5.83
N GLU A 598 24.94 30.14 -5.45
CA GLU A 598 24.32 30.13 -4.11
C GLU A 598 23.47 28.88 -3.90
N ALA A 599 22.70 28.47 -4.91
CA ALA A 599 21.91 27.25 -4.88
C ALA A 599 22.79 26.00 -4.65
N LEU A 600 23.93 25.91 -5.36
CA LEU A 600 24.87 24.80 -5.21
C LEU A 600 25.56 24.81 -3.84
N ARG A 601 25.96 25.98 -3.34
CA ARG A 601 26.54 26.13 -2.00
C ARG A 601 25.54 25.69 -0.93
N LEU A 602 24.28 26.11 -1.03
CA LEU A 602 23.20 25.72 -0.12
C LEU A 602 22.95 24.20 -0.16
N HIS A 603 22.96 23.60 -1.36
CA HIS A 603 22.84 22.15 -1.50
C HIS A 603 23.98 21.41 -0.79
N ARG A 604 25.22 21.90 -0.93
CA ARG A 604 26.42 21.32 -0.32
C ARG A 604 26.51 21.48 1.19
N GLU A 605 25.69 22.32 1.82
CA GLU A 605 25.56 22.36 3.28
C GLU A 605 25.20 21.00 3.87
N ARG A 606 24.53 20.13 3.10
CA ARG A 606 24.05 18.82 3.56
C ARG A 606 24.52 17.64 2.71
N ASN A 607 25.13 17.88 1.55
CA ASN A 607 25.57 16.81 0.68
C ASN A 607 26.83 17.20 -0.11
N PRO A 608 28.01 16.60 0.17
CA PRO A 608 29.23 16.88 -0.58
C PRO A 608 29.21 16.37 -2.03
N PHE A 609 28.31 15.42 -2.35
CA PHE A 609 28.18 14.79 -3.66
C PHE A 609 26.97 15.33 -4.43
N ALA A 610 26.90 16.65 -4.59
CA ALA A 610 25.81 17.32 -5.30
C ALA A 610 25.67 16.84 -6.75
N ALA A 611 26.80 16.81 -7.47
CA ALA A 611 26.85 16.46 -8.88
C ALA A 611 26.66 14.96 -9.12
N ALA A 612 27.21 14.09 -8.26
CA ALA A 612 26.89 12.67 -8.32
C ALA A 612 25.41 12.40 -8.01
N CYS A 613 24.85 12.98 -6.94
CA CYS A 613 23.43 12.84 -6.61
C CYS A 613 22.47 13.54 -7.60
N ALA A 614 22.96 14.33 -8.55
CA ALA A 614 22.16 14.81 -9.67
C ALA A 614 21.99 13.74 -10.77
N ARG A 615 22.84 12.72 -10.78
CA ARG A 615 22.95 11.68 -11.82
C ARG A 615 22.52 10.28 -11.38
N VAL A 616 22.60 9.97 -10.07
CA VAL A 616 22.38 8.59 -9.60
C VAL A 616 21.44 8.49 -8.41
N CYS A 617 20.91 9.61 -7.93
CA CYS A 617 19.99 9.63 -6.80
C CYS A 617 18.58 9.19 -7.22
N TYR A 618 17.97 8.35 -6.42
CA TYR A 618 16.58 7.89 -6.55
C TYR A 618 15.51 8.91 -6.11
N HIS A 619 15.92 10.15 -5.83
CA HIS A 619 15.05 11.33 -5.79
C HIS A 619 13.77 11.18 -4.93
N THR A 620 13.87 10.66 -3.71
CA THR A 620 12.75 10.63 -2.72
C THR A 620 12.04 11.97 -2.53
N CYS A 621 12.79 13.07 -2.68
CA CYS A 621 12.26 14.41 -2.64
C CYS A 621 11.14 14.67 -3.67
N GLU A 622 11.13 13.97 -4.81
CA GLU A 622 10.08 14.06 -5.83
C GLU A 622 8.88 13.18 -5.48
N SER A 623 9.09 11.98 -4.93
CA SER A 623 8.00 11.06 -4.56
C SER A 623 7.11 11.61 -3.43
N ARG A 624 7.62 12.56 -2.65
CA ARG A 624 6.88 13.29 -1.59
C ARG A 624 6.53 14.73 -1.94
N CYS A 625 6.72 15.15 -3.18
CA CYS A 625 6.42 16.51 -3.59
C CYS A 625 4.90 16.77 -3.58
N ARG A 626 4.44 17.79 -2.83
CA ARG A 626 3.01 18.17 -2.77
C ARG A 626 2.42 18.56 -4.13
N ARG A 627 3.25 18.96 -5.09
CA ARG A 627 2.79 19.31 -6.44
C ARG A 627 2.07 18.13 -7.13
N ALA A 628 2.41 16.88 -6.78
CA ALA A 628 1.75 15.68 -7.29
C ALA A 628 0.26 15.57 -6.92
N SER A 629 -0.25 16.32 -5.93
CA SER A 629 -1.69 16.36 -5.65
C SER A 629 -2.46 17.34 -6.56
N LEU A 630 -1.75 18.13 -7.37
CA LEU A 630 -2.32 19.05 -8.35
C LEU A 630 -2.12 18.51 -9.78
N ASP A 631 -0.89 18.16 -10.14
CA ASP A 631 -0.52 17.62 -11.45
C ASP A 631 0.60 16.56 -11.32
N GLU A 632 1.85 16.93 -11.59
CA GLU A 632 3.03 16.06 -11.55
C GLU A 632 4.06 16.66 -10.58
N PRO A 633 4.83 15.83 -9.85
CA PRO A 633 5.87 16.32 -8.96
C PRO A 633 6.92 17.18 -9.69
N LEU A 634 7.64 18.00 -8.94
CA LEU A 634 8.79 18.72 -9.48
C LEU A 634 9.87 17.73 -9.91
N SER A 635 10.54 17.99 -11.03
CA SER A 635 11.75 17.28 -11.41
C SER A 635 12.97 17.92 -10.72
N ILE A 636 13.04 17.68 -9.41
CA ILE A 636 14.09 18.18 -8.50
C ILE A 636 15.47 17.67 -8.92
N ARG A 637 15.59 16.41 -9.34
CA ARG A 637 16.84 15.84 -9.87
C ARG A 637 17.27 16.58 -11.14
N GLY A 638 16.33 16.93 -12.01
CA GLY A 638 16.58 17.71 -13.23
C GLY A 638 17.05 19.13 -12.97
N ILE A 639 16.38 19.81 -12.03
CA ILE A 639 16.80 21.15 -11.56
C ILE A 639 18.21 21.09 -10.96
N LYS A 640 18.46 20.08 -10.11
CA LYS A 640 19.78 19.84 -9.52
C LYS A 640 20.82 19.56 -10.59
N ARG A 641 20.49 18.78 -11.62
CA ARG A 641 21.38 18.46 -12.73
C ARG A 641 21.80 19.71 -13.50
N PHE A 642 20.85 20.56 -13.85
CA PHE A 642 21.16 21.84 -14.47
C PHE A 642 22.07 22.70 -13.57
N MET A 643 21.72 22.83 -12.29
CA MET A 643 22.44 23.65 -11.31
C MET A 643 23.91 23.26 -11.15
N VAL A 644 24.20 21.97 -10.97
CA VAL A 644 25.58 21.48 -10.74
C VAL A 644 26.46 21.66 -11.99
N ASP A 645 25.88 21.61 -13.19
CA ASP A 645 26.61 21.78 -14.44
C ASP A 645 26.96 23.25 -14.74
N GLN A 646 26.38 24.21 -14.00
CA GLN A 646 26.78 25.63 -14.08
C GLN A 646 28.05 25.95 -13.28
N GLU A 647 28.60 24.98 -12.54
CA GLU A 647 29.76 25.21 -11.68
C GLU A 647 31.04 25.44 -12.49
N VAL A 648 31.47 26.71 -12.55
CA VAL A 648 32.77 27.09 -13.12
C VAL A 648 33.87 27.14 -12.05
N THR A 649 33.54 27.66 -10.86
CA THR A 649 34.43 27.71 -9.70
C THR A 649 33.87 26.83 -8.60
N VAL A 650 34.73 26.05 -7.94
CA VAL A 650 34.33 25.13 -6.86
C VAL A 650 33.63 25.90 -5.74
N GLN A 651 32.35 25.61 -5.53
CA GLN A 651 31.52 26.19 -4.47
C GLN A 651 31.69 25.38 -3.18
N VAL A 652 32.37 25.97 -2.21
CA VAL A 652 32.59 25.36 -0.89
C VAL A 652 31.54 25.91 0.09
N PRO A 653 30.86 25.07 0.89
CA PRO A 653 29.92 25.53 1.91
C PRO A 653 30.62 26.13 3.12
N GLU A 654 29.84 26.59 4.11
CA GLU A 654 30.39 27.17 5.35
C GLU A 654 31.30 26.17 6.08
N VAL A 655 32.48 26.64 6.51
CA VAL A 655 33.51 25.93 7.28
C VAL A 655 33.86 26.80 8.48
N ARG A 656 33.92 26.20 9.68
CA ARG A 656 34.33 26.88 10.91
C ARG A 656 35.64 26.29 11.39
N GLU A 657 36.69 27.09 11.36
CA GLU A 657 37.98 26.69 11.90
C GLU A 657 37.91 26.57 13.44
N ASN A 658 38.58 25.56 13.99
CA ASN A 658 38.67 25.35 15.43
C ASN A 658 40.04 24.73 15.75
N ALA A 659 40.85 25.46 16.51
CA ALA A 659 42.22 25.05 16.83
C ALA A 659 42.30 23.82 17.75
N GLU A 660 41.31 23.60 18.62
CA GLU A 660 41.26 22.42 19.48
C GLU A 660 40.81 21.19 18.68
N ASN A 661 39.83 21.34 17.79
CA ASN A 661 39.41 20.26 16.90
C ASN A 661 40.53 19.84 15.94
N ALA A 662 41.33 20.80 15.47
CA ALA A 662 42.48 20.53 14.60
C ALA A 662 43.59 19.71 15.27
N LYS A 663 43.67 19.67 16.61
CA LYS A 663 44.66 18.86 17.36
C LYS A 663 44.24 17.40 17.52
N ARG A 664 42.94 17.10 17.41
CA ARG A 664 42.38 15.77 17.59
C ARG A 664 42.60 14.90 16.35
N LYS A 665 42.97 13.64 16.56
CA LYS A 665 43.26 12.69 15.48
C LYS A 665 42.05 11.79 15.23
N ILE A 666 41.51 11.84 14.02
CA ILE A 666 40.37 11.01 13.61
C ILE A 666 40.74 10.19 12.38
N ALA A 667 40.55 8.88 12.43
CA ALA A 667 40.75 7.97 11.30
C ALA A 667 39.41 7.58 10.69
N ILE A 668 39.34 7.59 9.36
CA ILE A 668 38.20 7.13 8.59
C ILE A 668 38.66 5.98 7.71
N ILE A 669 37.99 4.84 7.77
CA ILE A 669 38.38 3.63 7.06
C ILE A 669 37.37 3.39 5.93
N GLY A 670 37.82 3.60 4.70
CA GLY A 670 37.03 3.54 3.47
C GLY A 670 36.70 4.93 2.93
N ALA A 671 37.08 5.21 1.69
CA ALA A 671 36.79 6.45 0.96
C ALA A 671 35.56 6.30 0.04
N GLY A 672 34.53 5.58 0.50
CA GLY A 672 33.21 5.56 -0.14
C GLY A 672 32.36 6.80 0.20
N PRO A 673 31.11 6.88 -0.30
CA PRO A 673 30.23 8.03 -0.04
C PRO A 673 30.03 8.32 1.45
N SER A 674 29.90 7.29 2.28
CA SER A 674 29.76 7.43 3.73
C SER A 674 31.03 7.99 4.39
N GLY A 675 32.19 7.37 4.15
CA GLY A 675 33.47 7.80 4.73
C GLY A 675 33.88 9.21 4.30
N LEU A 676 33.77 9.51 3.01
CA LEU A 676 34.07 10.85 2.48
C LEU A 676 33.09 11.91 3.00
N SER A 677 31.82 11.57 3.22
CA SER A 677 30.86 12.50 3.84
C SER A 677 31.21 12.75 5.31
N CYS A 678 31.55 11.72 6.07
CA CYS A 678 32.02 11.89 7.45
C CYS A 678 33.26 12.81 7.50
N ALA A 679 34.23 12.57 6.62
CA ALA A 679 35.43 13.39 6.51
C ALA A 679 35.10 14.86 6.19
N PHE A 680 34.19 15.08 5.24
CA PHE A 680 33.72 16.40 4.84
C PHE A 680 33.08 17.17 5.99
N PHE A 681 32.15 16.55 6.74
CA PHE A 681 31.48 17.22 7.86
C PHE A 681 32.41 17.48 9.04
N LEU A 682 33.32 16.55 9.36
CA LEU A 682 34.37 16.78 10.36
C LEU A 682 35.29 17.95 9.96
N ALA A 683 35.74 18.00 8.71
CA ALA A 683 36.59 19.10 8.24
C ALA A 683 35.89 20.47 8.34
N ARG A 684 34.56 20.50 8.14
CA ARG A 684 33.76 21.73 8.30
C ARG A 684 33.68 22.23 9.74
N MET A 685 33.92 21.38 10.74
CA MET A 685 34.01 21.72 12.16
C MET A 685 35.46 21.98 12.62
N GLY A 686 36.42 22.03 11.68
CA GLY A 686 37.82 22.35 11.96
C GLY A 686 38.73 21.14 12.21
N TYR A 687 38.21 19.92 12.18
CA TYR A 687 39.03 18.71 12.27
C TYR A 687 39.89 18.48 11.02
N LYS A 688 40.93 17.66 11.13
CA LYS A 688 41.79 17.24 10.00
C LYS A 688 41.82 15.71 9.91
N PRO A 689 40.70 15.09 9.49
CA PRO A 689 40.58 13.64 9.48
C PRO A 689 41.47 13.01 8.40
N LYS A 690 41.96 11.81 8.70
CA LYS A 690 42.74 10.99 7.76
C LYS A 690 41.90 9.81 7.28
N VAL A 691 41.79 9.65 5.96
CA VAL A 691 41.00 8.60 5.30
C VAL A 691 41.94 7.54 4.73
N PHE A 692 41.71 6.29 5.10
CA PHE A 692 42.44 5.13 4.58
C PHE A 692 41.56 4.39 3.57
N GLU A 693 42.01 4.26 2.33
CA GLU A 693 41.30 3.59 1.23
C GLU A 693 42.10 2.40 0.72
N ALA A 694 41.45 1.24 0.62
CA ALA A 694 42.10 0.00 0.16
C ALA A 694 42.39 0.03 -1.35
N GLU A 695 41.55 0.71 -2.13
CA GLU A 695 41.69 0.82 -3.57
C GLU A 695 42.67 1.91 -3.99
N SER A 696 43.05 1.90 -5.27
CA SER A 696 43.95 2.89 -5.88
C SER A 696 43.31 4.27 -6.09
N ARG A 697 41.98 4.39 -5.96
CA ARG A 697 41.24 5.64 -6.15
C ARG A 697 40.09 5.75 -5.14
N PRO A 698 39.89 6.92 -4.52
CA PRO A 698 38.74 7.16 -3.65
C PRO A 698 37.42 7.23 -4.44
N GLY A 699 36.30 7.04 -3.73
CA GLY A 699 34.93 7.12 -4.25
C GLY A 699 34.10 5.84 -4.04
N GLY A 700 34.71 4.75 -3.60
CA GLY A 700 34.02 3.49 -3.28
C GLY A 700 33.10 3.01 -4.42
N MET A 701 31.86 2.63 -4.08
CA MET A 701 30.86 2.13 -5.05
C MET A 701 30.50 3.12 -6.18
N LEU A 702 30.66 4.44 -5.97
CA LEU A 702 30.45 5.42 -7.04
C LEU A 702 31.45 5.25 -8.18
N VAL A 703 32.68 4.83 -7.87
CA VAL A 703 33.73 4.51 -8.84
C VAL A 703 33.64 3.06 -9.28
N GLN A 704 33.42 2.14 -8.35
CA GLN A 704 33.56 0.71 -8.60
C GLN A 704 32.35 0.12 -9.33
N ALA A 705 31.12 0.54 -9.01
CA ALA A 705 29.91 -0.09 -9.54
C ALA A 705 29.21 0.74 -10.63
N ILE A 706 29.08 2.06 -10.44
CA ILE A 706 28.27 2.90 -11.34
C ILE A 706 29.04 3.20 -12.64
N PRO A 707 28.55 2.86 -13.84
CA PRO A 707 29.24 3.13 -15.10
C PRO A 707 29.40 4.62 -15.44
N ALA A 708 30.41 4.93 -16.26
CA ALA A 708 30.74 6.31 -16.67
C ALA A 708 29.63 7.03 -17.45
N TYR A 709 28.77 6.29 -18.18
CA TYR A 709 27.63 6.87 -18.92
C TYR A 709 26.52 7.40 -18.00
N ARG A 710 26.53 7.00 -16.71
CA ARG A 710 25.65 7.53 -15.66
C ARG A 710 26.40 8.53 -14.79
N LEU A 711 27.63 8.19 -14.38
CA LEU A 711 28.45 9.04 -13.51
C LEU A 711 29.86 9.23 -14.09
N PRO A 712 30.10 10.32 -14.83
CA PRO A 712 31.42 10.62 -15.38
C PRO A 712 32.47 10.76 -14.28
N ARG A 713 33.66 10.19 -14.51
CA ARG A 713 34.73 10.11 -13.49
C ARG A 713 35.28 11.48 -13.09
N GLU A 714 35.40 12.38 -14.04
CA GLU A 714 35.88 13.74 -13.78
C GLU A 714 34.96 14.52 -12.85
N ILE A 715 33.65 14.27 -12.91
CA ILE A 715 32.67 14.94 -12.05
C ILE A 715 32.89 14.51 -10.60
N LEU A 716 32.97 13.20 -10.35
CA LEU A 716 33.24 12.70 -9.00
C LEU A 716 34.62 13.13 -8.49
N ALA A 717 35.65 13.11 -9.34
CA ALA A 717 36.98 13.54 -8.96
C ALA A 717 37.04 15.02 -8.53
N ARG A 718 36.22 15.90 -9.14
CA ARG A 718 36.11 17.31 -8.70
C ARG A 718 35.53 17.42 -7.29
N GLU A 719 34.50 16.63 -6.97
CA GLU A 719 33.88 16.64 -5.64
C GLU A 719 34.82 16.06 -4.57
N ILE A 720 35.58 15.00 -4.88
CA ILE A 720 36.59 14.46 -3.96
C ILE A 720 37.71 15.47 -3.71
N ARG A 721 38.21 16.14 -4.77
CA ARG A 721 39.21 17.21 -4.62
C ARG A 721 38.72 18.39 -3.77
N MET A 722 37.42 18.69 -3.81
CA MET A 722 36.84 19.69 -2.91
C MET A 722 36.97 19.24 -1.44
N ILE A 723 36.71 17.97 -1.15
CA ILE A 723 36.84 17.39 0.20
C ILE A 723 38.31 17.46 0.66
N GLU A 724 39.27 17.08 -0.18
CA GLU A 724 40.71 17.17 0.13
C GLU A 724 41.13 18.61 0.47
N ARG A 725 40.62 19.61 -0.28
CA ARG A 725 40.89 21.04 -0.05
C ARG A 725 40.37 21.57 1.29
N LEU A 726 39.46 20.87 1.96
CA LEU A 726 39.01 21.21 3.32
C LEU A 726 40.02 20.79 4.41
N GLY A 727 41.08 20.08 4.02
CA GLY A 727 42.10 19.55 4.93
C GLY A 727 41.85 18.09 5.32
N VAL A 728 41.19 17.33 4.45
CA VAL A 728 41.07 15.87 4.55
C VAL A 728 42.26 15.24 3.85
N ASP A 729 43.00 14.38 4.55
CA ASP A 729 44.10 13.61 3.98
C ASP A 729 43.60 12.22 3.55
N ILE A 730 43.81 11.83 2.29
CA ILE A 730 43.32 10.55 1.75
C ILE A 730 44.51 9.69 1.31
N GLU A 731 44.74 8.58 2.01
CA GLU A 731 45.75 7.58 1.67
C GLU A 731 45.12 6.36 0.99
N THR A 732 45.40 6.20 -0.30
CA THR A 732 44.99 5.03 -1.10
C THR A 732 45.96 3.86 -0.97
N GLY A 733 45.50 2.64 -1.28
CA GLY A 733 46.31 1.42 -1.17
C GLY A 733 46.58 0.98 0.28
N LYS A 734 45.74 1.37 1.23
CA LYS A 734 45.82 1.04 2.66
C LYS A 734 44.61 0.21 3.06
N LYS A 735 44.79 -1.10 3.21
CA LYS A 735 43.71 -2.04 3.54
C LYS A 735 43.75 -2.43 5.02
N LEU A 736 42.61 -2.26 5.69
CA LEU A 736 42.40 -2.69 7.07
C LEU A 736 42.57 -4.21 7.20
N GLY A 737 43.34 -4.64 8.20
CA GLY A 737 43.62 -6.04 8.50
C GLY A 737 44.85 -6.61 7.78
N SER A 738 45.38 -5.92 6.77
CA SER A 738 46.65 -6.29 6.10
C SER A 738 47.73 -5.23 6.27
N ASP A 739 47.43 -3.96 6.00
CA ASP A 739 48.41 -2.86 6.05
C ASP A 739 48.42 -2.13 7.39
N PHE A 740 47.30 -2.15 8.10
CA PHE A 740 47.15 -1.62 9.46
C PHE A 740 46.02 -2.31 10.23
N THR A 741 45.99 -2.18 11.55
CA THR A 741 44.93 -2.69 12.42
C THR A 741 44.26 -1.56 13.22
N ILE A 742 43.09 -1.84 13.82
CA ILE A 742 42.41 -0.86 14.68
C ILE A 742 43.23 -0.59 15.95
N ASP A 743 43.87 -1.60 16.52
CA ASP A 743 44.73 -1.43 17.70
C ASP A 743 45.94 -0.53 17.42
N GLN A 744 46.55 -0.66 16.23
CA GLN A 744 47.63 0.24 15.81
C GLN A 744 47.14 1.70 15.73
N LEU A 745 45.94 1.94 15.21
CA LEU A 745 45.36 3.29 15.22
C LEU A 745 45.13 3.80 16.65
N LYS A 746 44.75 2.93 17.58
CA LYS A 746 44.65 3.31 19.00
C LYS A 746 46.02 3.69 19.58
N GLU A 747 47.05 2.90 19.31
CA GLU A 747 48.43 3.14 19.75
C GLU A 747 49.04 4.41 19.14
N GLU A 748 48.69 4.76 17.90
CA GLU A 748 49.09 6.01 17.23
C GLU A 748 48.40 7.28 17.78
N GLY A 749 47.48 7.10 18.73
CA GLY A 749 46.79 8.16 19.46
C GLY A 749 45.61 8.76 18.69
N TYR A 750 44.89 7.96 17.90
CA TYR A 750 43.62 8.40 17.32
C TYR A 750 42.52 8.44 18.40
N ASP A 751 41.83 9.57 18.49
CA ASP A 751 40.78 9.83 19.48
C ASP A 751 39.45 9.15 19.12
N ALA A 752 39.19 8.97 17.82
CA ALA A 752 38.01 8.30 17.29
C ALA A 752 38.28 7.67 15.91
N ILE A 753 37.53 6.62 15.59
CA ILE A 753 37.55 5.99 14.27
C ILE A 753 36.16 5.86 13.65
N PHE A 754 36.08 5.94 12.32
CA PHE A 754 34.86 5.68 11.56
C PHE A 754 35.07 4.57 10.53
N ILE A 755 34.30 3.49 10.62
CA ILE A 755 34.37 2.33 9.73
C ILE A 755 33.30 2.45 8.64
N ALA A 756 33.74 2.65 7.39
CA ALA A 756 32.90 2.84 6.21
C ALA A 756 33.41 2.02 4.99
N VAL A 757 33.91 0.81 5.24
CA VAL A 757 34.50 -0.08 4.22
C VAL A 757 33.50 -0.66 3.20
N GLY A 758 32.20 -0.50 3.44
CA GLY A 758 31.12 -1.02 2.60
C GLY A 758 30.95 -2.54 2.67
N ALA A 759 29.99 -3.08 1.91
CA ALA A 759 29.72 -4.52 1.78
C ALA A 759 30.07 -4.99 0.36
N SER A 760 31.36 -5.11 0.05
CA SER A 760 31.82 -5.31 -1.34
C SER A 760 31.83 -6.77 -1.81
N ASP A 761 31.61 -7.75 -0.94
CA ASP A 761 31.73 -9.15 -1.33
C ASP A 761 30.50 -9.61 -2.10
N SER A 762 30.71 -10.28 -3.23
CA SER A 762 29.61 -10.85 -4.02
C SER A 762 29.22 -12.22 -3.47
N ILE A 763 27.92 -12.47 -3.37
CA ILE A 763 27.40 -13.80 -3.06
C ILE A 763 27.45 -14.66 -4.33
N LYS A 764 28.04 -15.85 -4.23
CA LYS A 764 28.04 -16.85 -5.30
C LYS A 764 26.61 -17.32 -5.60
N LEU A 765 26.32 -17.66 -6.86
CA LEU A 765 25.05 -18.23 -7.30
C LEU A 765 24.79 -19.60 -6.65
N GLY A 766 25.85 -20.37 -6.37
CA GLY A 766 25.75 -21.71 -5.80
C GLY A 766 25.22 -22.74 -6.78
N LEU A 767 25.43 -22.53 -8.08
CA LEU A 767 24.93 -23.39 -9.15
C LEU A 767 26.03 -24.29 -9.71
N PRO A 768 25.70 -25.51 -10.20
CA PRO A 768 26.64 -26.29 -11.00
C PRO A 768 27.11 -25.50 -12.22
N GLY A 769 28.41 -25.56 -12.51
CA GLY A 769 29.04 -24.83 -13.62
C GLY A 769 29.45 -23.37 -13.33
N GLU A 770 29.25 -22.86 -12.10
CA GLU A 770 29.65 -21.47 -11.75
C GLU A 770 31.16 -21.19 -11.84
N GLU A 771 32.00 -22.23 -11.78
CA GLU A 771 33.47 -22.12 -11.87
C GLU A 771 34.00 -22.18 -13.32
N LEU A 772 33.11 -22.28 -14.32
CA LEU A 772 33.49 -22.32 -15.75
C LEU A 772 34.10 -20.99 -16.22
N GLU A 773 35.02 -21.07 -17.17
CA GLU A 773 35.54 -19.89 -17.87
C GLU A 773 34.39 -19.21 -18.64
N GLY A 774 34.21 -17.91 -18.42
CA GLY A 774 33.07 -17.13 -18.96
C GLY A 774 32.04 -16.73 -17.90
N VAL A 775 32.10 -17.28 -16.68
CA VAL A 775 31.26 -16.83 -15.56
C VAL A 775 31.99 -15.75 -14.74
N THR A 776 31.32 -14.64 -14.47
CA THR A 776 31.87 -13.54 -13.65
C THR A 776 30.81 -12.88 -12.77
N GLN A 777 31.24 -12.16 -11.76
CA GLN A 777 30.36 -11.39 -10.87
C GLN A 777 30.18 -9.96 -11.41
N ALA A 778 28.98 -9.42 -11.32
CA ALA A 778 28.62 -8.10 -11.87
C ALA A 778 29.49 -6.98 -11.31
N LEU A 779 29.75 -6.97 -9.99
CA LEU A 779 30.62 -5.97 -9.37
C LEU A 779 32.06 -6.09 -9.85
N THR A 780 32.57 -7.30 -10.02
CA THR A 780 33.91 -7.53 -10.57
C THR A 780 34.01 -7.04 -12.01
N PHE A 781 33.01 -7.37 -12.83
CA PHE A 781 32.91 -6.92 -14.23
C PHE A 781 32.87 -5.39 -14.34
N LEU A 782 31.96 -4.75 -13.59
CA LEU A 782 31.81 -3.30 -13.55
C LEU A 782 33.07 -2.62 -13.01
N LYS A 783 33.66 -3.13 -11.93
CA LYS A 783 34.90 -2.59 -11.34
C LYS A 783 36.06 -2.66 -12.33
N GLN A 784 36.24 -3.79 -13.01
CA GLN A 784 37.31 -3.93 -14.01
C GLN A 784 37.14 -2.92 -15.15
N TYR A 785 35.92 -2.78 -15.68
CA TYR A 785 35.60 -1.77 -16.68
C TYR A 785 35.90 -0.35 -16.15
N ASN A 786 35.38 -0.02 -14.98
CA ASN A 786 35.46 1.33 -14.42
C ASN A 786 36.89 1.77 -14.08
N VAL A 787 37.77 0.81 -13.73
CA VAL A 787 39.18 1.07 -13.41
C VAL A 787 40.05 1.07 -14.68
N LYS A 788 39.86 0.10 -15.59
CA LYS A 788 40.74 -0.10 -16.75
C LYS A 788 40.25 0.56 -18.04
N GLY A 789 38.97 0.94 -18.11
CA GLY A 789 38.31 1.41 -19.34
C GLY A 789 37.87 0.30 -20.29
N SER A 790 38.18 -0.97 -19.98
CA SER A 790 37.82 -2.14 -20.80
C SER A 790 37.75 -3.39 -19.92
N VAL A 791 36.84 -4.30 -20.25
CA VAL A 791 36.75 -5.64 -19.67
C VAL A 791 36.34 -6.62 -20.78
N PRO A 792 36.84 -7.88 -20.78
CA PRO A 792 36.41 -8.87 -21.76
C PRO A 792 34.89 -9.08 -21.71
N VAL A 793 34.25 -9.01 -22.87
CA VAL A 793 32.82 -9.26 -23.04
C VAL A 793 32.60 -10.36 -24.07
N GLY A 794 31.63 -11.22 -23.79
CA GLY A 794 31.14 -12.25 -24.69
C GLY A 794 30.30 -11.72 -25.87
N GLN A 795 29.94 -12.58 -26.81
CA GLN A 795 29.02 -12.24 -27.90
C GLN A 795 27.57 -12.38 -27.45
N LYS A 796 27.24 -13.50 -26.79
CA LYS A 796 25.95 -13.77 -26.16
C LYS A 796 26.10 -13.78 -24.64
N VAL A 797 25.60 -12.74 -23.99
CA VAL A 797 25.74 -12.54 -22.55
C VAL A 797 24.41 -12.77 -21.83
N VAL A 798 24.43 -13.57 -20.77
CA VAL A 798 23.30 -13.71 -19.84
C VAL A 798 23.63 -13.03 -18.51
N VAL A 799 22.77 -12.13 -18.06
CA VAL A 799 22.90 -11.46 -16.76
C VAL A 799 21.84 -11.99 -15.81
N VAL A 800 22.27 -12.48 -14.65
CA VAL A 800 21.39 -13.09 -13.64
C VAL A 800 21.15 -12.12 -12.50
N GLY A 801 19.97 -11.52 -12.43
CA GLY A 801 19.59 -10.60 -11.35
C GLY A 801 18.67 -9.47 -11.80
N GLY A 802 18.04 -8.77 -10.86
CA GLY A 802 17.10 -7.68 -11.16
C GLY A 802 17.42 -6.34 -10.49
N GLY A 803 18.58 -6.22 -9.83
CA GLY A 803 19.00 -4.98 -9.17
C GLY A 803 19.77 -4.04 -10.10
N ASN A 804 20.08 -2.83 -9.64
CA ASN A 804 20.80 -1.83 -10.43
C ASN A 804 22.12 -2.35 -11.02
N ALA A 805 22.90 -3.13 -10.28
CA ALA A 805 24.14 -3.73 -10.78
C ALA A 805 23.90 -4.69 -11.97
N ALA A 806 22.76 -5.40 -12.01
CA ALA A 806 22.41 -6.27 -13.12
C ALA A 806 22.09 -5.46 -14.38
N VAL A 807 21.32 -4.38 -14.22
CA VAL A 807 20.95 -3.46 -15.31
C VAL A 807 22.19 -2.73 -15.84
N ASP A 808 23.03 -2.21 -14.94
CA ASP A 808 24.29 -1.54 -15.28
C ASP A 808 25.25 -2.47 -16.00
N ALA A 809 25.40 -3.72 -15.54
CA ALA A 809 26.23 -4.72 -16.20
C ALA A 809 25.69 -5.09 -17.60
N SER A 810 24.37 -5.23 -17.74
CA SER A 810 23.72 -5.56 -19.02
C SER A 810 23.98 -4.47 -20.08
N ARG A 811 23.75 -3.21 -19.72
CA ARG A 811 24.00 -2.07 -20.62
C ARG A 811 25.48 -1.87 -20.90
N THR A 812 26.34 -2.10 -19.91
CA THR A 812 27.80 -2.05 -20.09
C THR A 812 28.28 -3.14 -21.06
N ALA A 813 27.75 -4.36 -20.97
CA ALA A 813 28.08 -5.44 -21.90
C ALA A 813 27.69 -5.12 -23.35
N LEU A 814 26.47 -4.60 -23.58
CA LEU A 814 26.03 -4.13 -24.90
C LEU A 814 26.96 -3.05 -25.48
N ARG A 815 27.39 -2.11 -24.64
CA ARG A 815 28.26 -1.00 -25.05
C ARG A 815 29.70 -1.43 -25.30
N LEU A 816 30.15 -2.54 -24.71
CA LEU A 816 31.47 -3.14 -24.97
C LEU A 816 31.48 -4.03 -26.22
N GLY A 817 30.33 -4.22 -26.89
CA GLY A 817 30.25 -4.91 -28.17
C GLY A 817 29.55 -6.26 -28.15
N ALA A 818 28.85 -6.63 -27.08
CA ALA A 818 28.01 -7.83 -27.10
C ALA A 818 26.95 -7.72 -28.21
N GLU A 819 26.75 -8.82 -28.95
CA GLU A 819 25.72 -8.93 -29.98
C GLU A 819 24.34 -9.07 -29.35
N GLU A 820 24.24 -9.85 -28.27
CA GLU A 820 23.00 -10.12 -27.55
C GLU A 820 23.22 -10.13 -26.04
N VAL A 821 22.36 -9.42 -25.30
CA VAL A 821 22.35 -9.45 -23.84
C VAL A 821 20.95 -9.80 -23.35
N THR A 822 20.85 -10.88 -22.56
CA THR A 822 19.60 -11.33 -21.94
C THR A 822 19.71 -11.22 -20.42
N LEU A 823 18.88 -10.38 -19.81
CA LEU A 823 18.71 -10.29 -18.37
C LEU A 823 17.62 -11.26 -17.92
N ILE A 824 17.95 -12.19 -17.04
CA ILE A 824 17.00 -13.13 -16.44
C ILE A 824 16.68 -12.73 -15.00
N TYR A 825 15.39 -12.71 -14.68
CA TYR A 825 14.92 -12.38 -13.33
C TYR A 825 13.82 -13.34 -12.89
N ARG A 826 13.95 -13.86 -11.66
CA ARG A 826 13.05 -14.90 -11.12
C ARG A 826 11.63 -14.41 -10.77
N ARG A 827 11.35 -13.11 -10.89
CA ARG A 827 10.06 -12.46 -10.57
C ARG A 827 9.61 -11.59 -11.75
N THR A 828 8.50 -10.86 -11.59
CA THR A 828 7.98 -9.95 -12.63
C THR A 828 8.78 -8.64 -12.68
N ARG A 829 8.56 -7.87 -13.76
CA ARG A 829 9.22 -6.58 -14.01
C ARG A 829 8.96 -5.58 -12.89
N GLU A 830 7.72 -5.53 -12.39
CA GLU A 830 7.29 -4.62 -11.32
C GLU A 830 7.93 -4.96 -9.96
N GLN A 831 8.52 -6.16 -9.82
CA GLN A 831 9.23 -6.58 -8.61
C GLN A 831 10.75 -6.41 -8.71
N MET A 832 11.26 -5.87 -9.81
CA MET A 832 12.69 -5.60 -9.98
C MET A 832 13.15 -4.53 -8.98
N PRO A 833 14.24 -4.77 -8.22
CA PRO A 833 14.81 -3.74 -7.33
C PRO A 833 15.52 -2.59 -8.06
N ALA A 834 15.80 -2.73 -9.36
CA ALA A 834 16.40 -1.67 -10.15
C ALA A 834 15.44 -0.48 -10.34
N TYR A 835 15.99 0.72 -10.54
CA TYR A 835 15.17 1.89 -10.82
C TYR A 835 14.44 1.73 -12.15
N GLU A 836 13.14 2.04 -12.16
CA GLU A 836 12.26 1.86 -13.32
C GLU A 836 12.80 2.56 -14.58
N GLU A 837 13.27 3.80 -14.44
CA GLU A 837 13.91 4.56 -15.52
C GLU A 837 15.11 3.81 -16.12
N GLU A 838 15.92 3.13 -15.31
CA GLU A 838 17.10 2.39 -15.79
C GLU A 838 16.72 1.06 -16.45
N VAL A 839 15.64 0.42 -15.98
CA VAL A 839 15.07 -0.78 -16.60
C VAL A 839 14.51 -0.43 -17.98
N GLU A 840 13.72 0.65 -18.08
CA GLU A 840 13.20 1.15 -19.36
C GLU A 840 14.32 1.47 -20.34
N GLU A 841 15.38 2.18 -19.89
CA GLU A 841 16.49 2.53 -20.77
C GLU A 841 17.34 1.32 -21.18
N ALA A 842 17.38 0.25 -20.38
CA ALA A 842 18.00 -1.01 -20.78
C ALA A 842 17.18 -1.73 -21.87
N GLU A 843 15.86 -1.76 -21.75
CA GLU A 843 14.95 -2.30 -22.78
C GLU A 843 15.09 -1.51 -24.08
N ASN A 844 15.11 -0.18 -23.99
CA ASN A 844 15.30 0.73 -25.13
C ASN A 844 16.65 0.49 -25.84
N GLU A 845 17.72 0.20 -25.09
CA GLU A 845 19.04 -0.14 -25.65
C GLU A 845 19.12 -1.56 -26.25
N GLY A 846 18.07 -2.38 -26.11
CA GLY A 846 17.97 -3.72 -26.70
C GLY A 846 18.33 -4.87 -25.75
N VAL A 847 18.39 -4.64 -24.44
CA VAL A 847 18.52 -5.73 -23.45
C VAL A 847 17.23 -6.56 -23.47
N LYS A 848 17.34 -7.86 -23.75
CA LYS A 848 16.20 -8.78 -23.67
C LYS A 848 15.92 -9.13 -22.22
N MET A 849 14.70 -8.96 -21.76
CA MET A 849 14.30 -9.24 -20.39
C MET A 849 13.44 -10.51 -20.31
N LEU A 850 13.92 -11.53 -19.60
CA LEU A 850 13.17 -12.74 -19.31
C LEU A 850 12.77 -12.77 -17.83
N MET A 851 11.52 -12.38 -17.59
CA MET A 851 10.91 -12.41 -16.26
C MET A 851 10.45 -13.82 -15.90
N LEU A 852 10.17 -14.04 -14.61
CA LEU A 852 9.76 -15.35 -14.08
C LEU A 852 10.67 -16.49 -14.55
N THR A 853 11.98 -16.25 -14.57
CA THR A 853 12.98 -17.18 -15.07
C THR A 853 14.13 -17.27 -14.07
N ALA A 854 14.46 -18.48 -13.62
CA ALA A 854 15.56 -18.71 -12.69
C ALA A 854 16.59 -19.68 -13.28
N PRO A 855 17.89 -19.45 -13.10
CA PRO A 855 18.93 -20.38 -13.52
C PRO A 855 18.97 -21.61 -12.60
N VAL A 856 19.23 -22.78 -13.19
CA VAL A 856 19.35 -24.07 -12.52
C VAL A 856 20.79 -24.59 -12.60
N GLU A 857 21.42 -24.42 -13.76
CA GLU A 857 22.77 -24.91 -14.06
C GLU A 857 23.40 -24.05 -15.16
N ILE A 858 24.72 -23.87 -15.12
CA ILE A 858 25.48 -23.26 -16.19
C ILE A 858 26.10 -24.39 -17.02
N GLU A 859 25.69 -24.49 -18.28
CA GLU A 859 26.19 -25.50 -19.20
C GLU A 859 27.54 -25.05 -19.76
N GLY A 860 28.46 -26.01 -19.90
CA GLY A 860 29.77 -25.74 -20.47
C GLY A 860 30.33 -26.89 -21.29
N LYS A 861 31.21 -26.53 -22.21
CA LYS A 861 31.98 -27.45 -23.05
C LYS A 861 33.45 -27.04 -23.01
N ASP A 862 34.35 -28.02 -22.87
CA ASP A 862 35.79 -27.79 -22.84
C ASP A 862 36.24 -26.77 -21.76
N GLY A 863 35.53 -26.72 -20.63
CA GLY A 863 35.81 -25.80 -19.50
C GLY A 863 35.26 -24.38 -19.67
N LYS A 864 34.58 -24.08 -20.78
CA LYS A 864 33.97 -22.77 -21.08
C LYS A 864 32.45 -22.84 -21.02
N ALA A 865 31.83 -21.77 -20.54
CA ALA A 865 30.38 -21.66 -20.53
C ALA A 865 29.82 -21.57 -21.97
N THR A 866 28.73 -22.30 -22.23
CA THR A 866 28.02 -22.33 -23.53
C THR A 866 26.53 -22.00 -23.40
N GLY A 867 25.99 -21.98 -22.18
CA GLY A 867 24.62 -21.57 -21.93
C GLY A 867 24.22 -21.61 -20.46
N VAL A 868 23.00 -21.15 -20.18
CA VAL A 868 22.38 -21.22 -18.86
C VAL A 868 21.09 -22.00 -18.97
N LYS A 869 21.03 -23.13 -18.30
CA LYS A 869 19.82 -23.91 -18.14
C LYS A 869 18.93 -23.20 -17.12
N CYS A 870 17.74 -22.83 -17.55
CA CYS A 870 16.78 -22.07 -16.78
C CYS A 870 15.49 -22.85 -16.57
N ARG A 871 14.72 -22.44 -15.56
CA ARG A 871 13.39 -22.96 -15.26
C ARG A 871 12.39 -21.81 -15.19
N GLN A 872 11.20 -22.06 -15.71
CA GLN A 872 10.10 -21.10 -15.63
C GLN A 872 9.52 -21.07 -14.21
N MET A 873 9.34 -19.86 -13.68
CA MET A 873 8.86 -19.57 -12.34
C MET A 873 7.41 -19.08 -12.37
N ARG A 874 6.78 -19.11 -11.21
CA ARG A 874 5.49 -18.49 -10.90
C ARG A 874 5.60 -17.74 -9.58
N LEU A 875 4.72 -16.77 -9.38
CA LEU A 875 4.65 -16.05 -8.10
C LEU A 875 3.84 -16.87 -7.09
N GLY A 876 4.50 -17.34 -6.03
CA GLY A 876 3.89 -17.95 -4.86
C GLY A 876 3.50 -16.92 -3.79
N GLU A 877 3.52 -17.35 -2.54
CA GLU A 877 3.18 -16.52 -1.37
C GLU A 877 4.15 -15.36 -1.14
N PHE A 878 3.72 -14.34 -0.40
CA PHE A 878 4.59 -13.24 0.02
C PHE A 878 5.63 -13.70 1.06
N ASP A 879 6.85 -13.18 0.93
CA ASP A 879 7.90 -13.27 1.93
C ASP A 879 7.81 -12.13 2.94
N ARG A 880 8.67 -12.16 3.98
CA ARG A 880 8.71 -11.13 5.03
C ARG A 880 9.07 -9.73 4.51
N THR A 881 9.64 -9.62 3.30
CA THR A 881 9.94 -8.34 2.68
C THR A 881 8.71 -7.72 1.99
N GLY A 882 7.60 -8.45 1.93
CA GLY A 882 6.38 -8.06 1.23
C GLY A 882 6.42 -8.36 -0.28
N ARG A 883 7.37 -9.19 -0.73
CA ARG A 883 7.49 -9.59 -2.15
C ARG A 883 7.04 -11.03 -2.33
N ARG A 884 6.43 -11.35 -3.48
CA ARG A 884 6.08 -12.75 -3.77
C ARG A 884 7.33 -13.61 -3.94
N LYS A 885 7.32 -14.80 -3.34
CA LYS A 885 8.34 -15.81 -3.58
C LYS A 885 8.21 -16.31 -5.00
N ALA A 886 9.33 -16.49 -5.67
CA ALA A 886 9.36 -17.21 -6.93
C ALA A 886 9.33 -18.71 -6.60
N ASP A 887 8.35 -19.43 -7.12
CA ASP A 887 8.19 -20.88 -6.99
C ASP A 887 8.26 -21.49 -8.39
N ASP A 888 8.89 -22.63 -8.55
CA ASP A 888 9.00 -23.29 -9.84
C ASP A 888 7.78 -24.15 -10.19
N GLN A 889 7.04 -24.68 -9.20
CA GLN A 889 5.89 -25.58 -9.35
C GLN A 889 6.00 -26.61 -10.49
N GLY A 890 7.19 -27.16 -10.72
CA GLY A 890 7.44 -28.09 -11.83
C GLY A 890 7.43 -27.46 -13.22
N GLY A 891 7.80 -26.17 -13.32
CA GLY A 891 7.92 -25.44 -14.56
C GLY A 891 8.92 -26.06 -15.54
N ASN A 892 8.66 -25.87 -16.83
CA ASN A 892 9.50 -26.42 -17.90
C ASN A 892 10.92 -25.84 -17.83
N GLU A 893 11.90 -26.69 -18.08
CA GLU A 893 13.30 -26.30 -18.24
C GLU A 893 13.62 -25.98 -19.69
N PHE A 894 14.45 -24.97 -19.92
CA PHE A 894 14.94 -24.58 -21.23
C PHE A 894 16.34 -23.99 -21.12
N VAL A 895 17.10 -23.99 -22.21
CA VAL A 895 18.47 -23.48 -22.25
C VAL A 895 18.51 -22.15 -22.99
N ILE A 896 19.22 -21.18 -22.42
CA ILE A 896 19.57 -19.93 -23.08
C ILE A 896 21.05 -20.02 -23.47
N GLU A 897 21.36 -19.97 -24.77
CA GLU A 897 22.74 -19.97 -25.24
C GLU A 897 23.48 -18.71 -24.79
N ALA A 898 24.68 -18.89 -24.22
CA ALA A 898 25.50 -17.79 -23.71
C ALA A 898 26.96 -18.20 -23.63
N ASP A 899 27.87 -17.35 -24.09
CA ASP A 899 29.31 -17.55 -23.95
C ASP A 899 29.89 -16.77 -22.73
N GLN A 900 29.08 -15.89 -22.12
CA GLN A 900 29.41 -15.22 -20.87
C GLN A 900 28.19 -15.11 -19.94
N ILE A 901 28.40 -15.39 -18.65
CA ILE A 901 27.37 -15.26 -17.62
C ILE A 901 27.83 -14.23 -16.59
N ILE A 902 27.01 -13.22 -16.33
CA ILE A 902 27.26 -12.21 -15.30
C ILE A 902 26.28 -12.40 -14.14
N ALA A 903 26.79 -12.88 -13.01
CA ALA A 903 26.03 -13.06 -11.78
C ALA A 903 25.89 -11.73 -11.02
N ALA A 904 24.65 -11.28 -10.80
CA ALA A 904 24.33 -10.05 -10.07
C ALA A 904 23.45 -10.36 -8.85
N VAL A 905 23.93 -11.26 -7.99
CA VAL A 905 23.27 -11.64 -6.73
C VAL A 905 23.79 -10.75 -5.59
N SER A 906 23.02 -10.64 -4.50
CA SER A 906 23.24 -9.72 -3.37
C SER A 906 24.68 -9.69 -2.85
N GLN A 907 25.02 -8.62 -2.13
CA GLN A 907 26.32 -8.45 -1.49
C GLN A 907 26.35 -9.05 -0.07
N ALA A 908 27.54 -9.40 0.42
CA ALA A 908 27.82 -9.84 1.78
C ALA A 908 28.95 -9.01 2.41
N SER A 909 29.17 -9.21 3.71
CA SER A 909 30.26 -8.59 4.48
C SER A 909 31.26 -9.65 4.93
N SER A 910 32.55 -9.41 4.68
CA SER A 910 33.68 -10.20 5.21
C SER A 910 34.27 -9.61 6.50
N LEU A 911 33.56 -8.71 7.19
CA LEU A 911 34.11 -7.94 8.32
C LEU A 911 34.77 -8.79 9.41
N LYS A 912 34.23 -9.97 9.72
CA LYS A 912 34.82 -10.92 10.70
C LYS A 912 36.25 -11.34 10.37
N SER A 913 36.65 -11.26 9.10
CA SER A 913 38.01 -11.62 8.68
C SER A 913 39.05 -10.53 9.01
N TYR A 914 38.62 -9.28 9.25
CA TYR A 914 39.50 -8.11 9.40
C TYR A 914 39.54 -7.52 10.83
N ILE A 915 38.57 -7.85 11.69
CA ILE A 915 38.48 -7.35 13.07
C ILE A 915 38.49 -8.55 14.02
N LYS A 916 39.68 -9.15 14.23
CA LYS A 916 39.83 -10.37 15.05
C LYS A 916 39.88 -10.09 16.56
N ASP A 917 40.29 -8.87 16.94
CA ASP A 917 40.68 -8.55 18.32
C ASP A 917 39.73 -7.54 19.01
N ILE A 918 38.63 -7.12 18.35
CA ILE A 918 37.65 -6.17 18.89
C ILE A 918 36.23 -6.76 18.84
N ASP A 919 35.55 -6.76 19.97
CA ASP A 919 34.21 -7.33 20.13
C ASP A 919 33.11 -6.31 19.75
N LEU A 920 32.89 -6.15 18.44
CA LEU A 920 31.79 -5.33 17.92
C LEU A 920 30.49 -6.13 17.84
N GLU A 921 29.40 -5.57 18.40
CA GLU A 921 28.07 -6.14 18.22
C GLU A 921 27.67 -6.16 16.73
N LEU A 922 27.19 -7.31 16.26
CA LEU A 922 26.68 -7.46 14.90
C LEU A 922 25.16 -7.67 14.90
N ASN A 923 24.50 -7.21 13.84
CA ASN A 923 23.09 -7.51 13.61
C ASN A 923 22.89 -8.94 13.05
N PRO A 924 21.65 -9.46 12.97
CA PRO A 924 21.38 -10.82 12.49
C PRO A 924 21.89 -11.13 11.06
N ASN A 925 22.20 -10.10 10.27
CA ASN A 925 22.72 -10.22 8.91
C ASN A 925 24.26 -10.10 8.85
N ASN A 926 24.96 -10.13 10.00
CA ASN A 926 26.41 -9.95 10.15
C ASN A 926 26.95 -8.56 9.72
N TYR A 927 26.13 -7.51 9.78
CA TYR A 927 26.59 -6.11 9.67
C TYR A 927 26.86 -5.51 11.05
N ILE A 928 27.69 -4.45 11.14
CA ILE A 928 27.98 -3.77 12.40
C ILE A 928 26.69 -3.15 12.94
N LYS A 929 26.38 -3.39 14.21
CA LYS A 929 25.32 -2.68 14.91
C LYS A 929 25.85 -1.33 15.38
N ALA A 930 25.23 -0.25 14.93
CA ALA A 930 25.57 1.11 15.28
C ALA A 930 24.31 1.89 15.68
N ASN A 931 24.48 2.91 16.53
CA ASN A 931 23.42 3.83 16.89
C ASN A 931 22.96 4.60 15.64
N PRO A 932 21.67 4.59 15.28
CA PRO A 932 21.17 5.19 14.05
C PRO A 932 21.27 6.73 14.00
N LEU A 933 21.51 7.39 15.13
CA LEU A 933 21.62 8.85 15.25
C LEU A 933 23.06 9.35 15.23
N THR A 934 23.98 8.58 15.81
CA THR A 934 25.37 8.99 16.02
C THR A 934 26.37 8.13 15.27
N GLY A 935 25.97 6.96 14.76
CA GLY A 935 26.88 5.97 14.17
C GLY A 935 27.76 5.24 15.20
N GLN A 936 27.58 5.48 16.50
CA GLN A 936 28.44 4.89 17.54
C GLN A 936 28.17 3.39 17.71
N THR A 937 29.23 2.59 17.87
CA THR A 937 29.15 1.13 18.05
C THR A 937 29.15 0.73 19.53
N SER A 938 29.26 -0.57 19.82
CA SER A 938 29.46 -1.08 21.19
C SER A 938 30.74 -0.54 21.84
N GLU A 939 31.74 -0.20 21.02
CA GLU A 939 32.98 0.44 21.45
C GLU A 939 32.87 1.97 21.32
N LYS A 940 33.00 2.70 22.43
CA LYS A 940 32.64 4.13 22.51
C LYS A 940 33.39 5.04 21.53
N TRP A 941 34.64 4.72 21.23
CA TRP A 941 35.50 5.51 20.34
C TRP A 941 35.43 5.05 18.87
N ILE A 942 34.62 4.01 18.58
CA ILE A 942 34.44 3.42 17.26
C ILE A 942 33.03 3.73 16.74
N PHE A 943 32.99 4.28 15.54
CA PHE A 943 31.77 4.61 14.80
C PHE A 943 31.73 3.82 13.50
N ALA A 944 30.53 3.56 12.97
CA ALA A 944 30.34 2.87 11.70
C ALA A 944 29.12 3.40 10.94
N GLY A 945 29.16 3.34 9.61
CA GLY A 945 28.06 3.83 8.78
C GLY A 945 28.17 3.45 7.31
N GLY A 946 27.06 3.59 6.58
CA GLY A 946 26.92 3.11 5.20
C GLY A 946 26.67 1.60 5.14
N ASP A 947 26.99 0.97 4.01
CA ASP A 947 26.57 -0.41 3.72
C ASP A 947 27.08 -1.45 4.72
N ILE A 948 28.12 -1.13 5.51
CA ILE A 948 28.65 -2.03 6.53
C ILE A 948 27.77 -2.12 7.79
N VAL A 949 26.82 -1.20 7.95
CA VAL A 949 25.80 -1.20 9.02
C VAL A 949 24.45 -1.66 8.48
N THR A 950 24.08 -1.21 7.28
CA THR A 950 22.72 -1.35 6.74
C THR A 950 22.58 -2.43 5.69
N GLY A 951 23.68 -2.92 5.13
CA GLY A 951 23.69 -3.57 3.82
C GLY A 951 23.57 -2.57 2.68
N PRO A 952 23.56 -3.04 1.42
CA PRO A 952 23.67 -2.19 0.23
C PRO A 952 22.53 -1.17 0.16
N TRP A 953 22.87 0.12 0.08
CA TRP A 953 21.88 1.19 0.10
C TRP A 953 22.16 2.29 -0.94
N SER A 954 21.40 3.39 -0.88
CA SER A 954 21.51 4.49 -1.83
C SER A 954 22.64 5.47 -1.45
N VAL A 955 23.15 6.21 -2.44
CA VAL A 955 24.23 7.18 -2.22
C VAL A 955 23.86 8.24 -1.18
N ILE A 956 22.63 8.76 -1.22
CA ILE A 956 22.19 9.83 -0.31
C ILE A 956 21.99 9.33 1.13
N GLU A 957 21.70 8.04 1.31
CA GLU A 957 21.64 7.39 2.63
C GLU A 957 23.04 7.20 3.21
N ALA A 958 24.01 6.82 2.38
CA ALA A 958 25.41 6.79 2.77
C ALA A 958 25.92 8.19 3.18
N VAL A 959 25.50 9.25 2.47
CA VAL A 959 25.79 10.65 2.87
C VAL A 959 25.19 10.97 4.25
N SER A 960 23.93 10.59 4.49
CA SER A 960 23.26 10.76 5.78
C SER A 960 24.00 10.03 6.91
N ALA A 961 24.40 8.78 6.68
CA ALA A 961 25.16 8.00 7.67
C ALA A 961 26.51 8.65 8.01
N GLY A 962 27.23 9.17 7.01
CA GLY A 962 28.48 9.90 7.24
C GLY A 962 28.28 11.22 8.00
N GLU A 963 27.21 11.95 7.71
CA GLU A 963 26.85 13.19 8.43
C GLU A 963 26.52 12.92 9.90
N LYS A 964 25.69 11.90 10.16
CA LYS A 964 25.29 11.48 11.50
C LYS A 964 26.50 11.02 12.31
N ALA A 965 27.40 10.25 11.69
CA ALA A 965 28.65 9.82 12.31
C ALA A 965 29.58 10.99 12.65
N ALA A 966 29.74 11.97 11.75
CA ALA A 966 30.57 13.14 12.03
C ALA A 966 30.05 13.95 13.22
N ALA A 967 28.74 14.19 13.28
CA ALA A 967 28.12 14.87 14.42
C ALA A 967 28.23 14.05 15.72
N GLY A 968 28.07 12.72 15.64
CA GLY A 968 28.22 11.82 16.77
C GLY A 968 29.66 11.73 17.32
N ILE A 969 30.66 11.78 16.43
CA ILE A 969 32.08 11.85 16.82
C ILE A 969 32.36 13.18 17.52
N ASP A 970 31.87 14.30 16.99
CA ASP A 970 32.05 15.61 17.62
C ASP A 970 31.43 15.69 19.02
N ASP A 971 30.20 15.18 19.17
CA ASP A 971 29.51 15.09 20.47
C ASP A 971 30.28 14.19 21.46
N TYR A 972 30.76 13.03 21.01
CA TYR A 972 31.59 12.14 21.84
C TYR A 972 32.89 12.82 22.31
N LEU A 973 33.52 13.58 21.42
CA LEU A 973 34.82 14.21 21.66
C LEU A 973 34.71 15.47 22.52
N THR A 974 33.62 16.24 22.38
CA THR A 974 33.50 17.57 22.99
C THR A 974 32.42 17.67 24.06
N GLY A 975 31.41 16.79 24.03
CA GLY A 975 30.19 16.91 24.84
C GLY A 975 29.24 18.03 24.37
N GLU A 976 29.53 18.66 23.22
CA GLU A 976 28.75 19.72 22.60
C GLU A 976 28.46 19.38 21.13
N SER A 977 27.45 20.02 20.53
CA SER A 977 27.11 19.81 19.12
C SER A 977 27.55 21.00 18.27
N HIS A 978 28.61 20.84 17.48
CA HIS A 978 29.10 21.87 16.55
C HIS A 978 28.55 21.73 15.13
N ALA A 979 27.54 20.88 14.91
CA ALA A 979 26.94 20.62 13.59
C ALA A 979 26.06 21.78 13.09
N PHE A 980 26.65 22.95 12.87
CA PHE A 980 25.95 24.21 12.57
C PHE A 980 25.11 24.18 11.29
N TRP A 981 25.43 23.31 10.33
CA TRP A 981 24.62 23.09 9.12
C TRP A 981 23.25 22.46 9.44
N ARG A 982 23.07 21.92 10.66
CA ARG A 982 21.80 21.35 11.12
C ARG A 982 20.69 22.37 11.26
N GLN A 983 21.04 23.64 11.37
CA GLN A 983 20.11 24.76 11.50
C GLN A 983 19.52 25.14 10.14
N ASP A 984 18.19 25.21 10.05
CA ASP A 984 17.50 25.68 8.85
C ASP A 984 17.74 27.18 8.66
N LYS A 985 18.04 27.58 7.42
CA LYS A 985 18.21 28.99 7.02
C LYS A 985 16.97 29.44 6.25
N ALA A 986 16.46 30.65 6.53
CA ALA A 986 15.41 31.24 5.70
C ALA A 986 15.92 31.43 4.27
N SER A 987 15.07 31.12 3.29
CA SER A 987 15.31 31.52 1.91
C SER A 987 14.93 33.00 1.77
N ASP A 988 15.83 33.79 1.20
CA ASP A 988 15.65 35.21 0.90
C ASP A 988 14.98 35.45 -0.47
N THR A 989 14.56 34.39 -1.14
CA THR A 989 13.94 34.44 -2.48
C THR A 989 12.50 34.94 -2.41
N SER A 990 12.10 35.69 -3.44
CA SER A 990 10.74 36.22 -3.57
C SER A 990 9.74 35.09 -3.85
N PHE A 991 8.62 35.10 -3.14
CA PHE A 991 7.49 34.21 -3.40
C PHE A 991 6.17 34.93 -3.10
N ASP A 992 5.25 34.85 -4.05
CA ASP A 992 3.89 35.34 -3.90
C ASP A 992 2.97 34.15 -3.55
N PRO A 993 2.50 34.05 -2.30
CA PRO A 993 1.63 32.95 -1.88
C PRO A 993 0.21 33.05 -2.47
N ASP A 994 -0.20 34.21 -2.99
CA ASP A 994 -1.53 34.45 -3.57
C ASP A 994 -1.55 34.19 -5.08
N ALA A 995 -0.39 33.99 -5.71
CA ALA A 995 -0.29 33.66 -7.13
C ALA A 995 -0.74 32.22 -7.42
N ASP A 996 -1.51 32.05 -8.49
CA ASP A 996 -1.91 30.72 -8.96
C ASP A 996 -0.68 29.88 -9.36
N PRO A 997 -0.68 28.56 -9.06
CA PRO A 997 0.37 27.67 -9.53
C PRO A 997 0.50 27.73 -11.05
N VAL A 998 1.74 27.89 -11.53
CA VAL A 998 2.03 27.92 -12.97
C VAL A 998 1.49 26.66 -13.70
N PRO A 999 0.91 26.79 -14.90
CA PRO A 999 0.13 25.70 -15.52
C PRO A 999 0.93 24.73 -16.42
N TYR A 1000 2.22 24.97 -16.65
CA TYR A 1000 2.99 24.13 -17.59
C TYR A 1000 3.40 22.77 -16.99
N PRO A 1001 3.44 21.70 -17.82
CA PRO A 1001 3.67 20.32 -17.37
C PRO A 1001 5.13 20.07 -16.93
N ARG A 1002 5.36 18.89 -16.33
CA ARG A 1002 6.72 18.42 -16.03
C ARG A 1002 7.47 18.14 -17.34
N GLU A 1003 8.68 18.66 -17.45
CA GLU A 1003 9.55 18.38 -18.60
C GLU A 1003 10.33 17.08 -18.38
N LYS A 1004 10.53 16.29 -19.44
CA LYS A 1004 11.40 15.09 -19.39
C LYS A 1004 12.87 15.49 -19.48
N GLN A 1005 13.77 14.64 -18.99
CA GLN A 1005 15.20 14.82 -19.22
C GLN A 1005 15.55 14.52 -20.68
N PRO A 1006 16.32 15.39 -21.36
CA PRO A 1006 16.83 15.09 -22.69
C PRO A 1006 17.84 13.95 -22.59
N LEU A 1007 17.71 12.96 -23.47
CA LEU A 1007 18.61 11.82 -23.53
C LEU A 1007 19.32 11.80 -24.88
N ILE A 1008 20.54 11.25 -24.92
CA ILE A 1008 21.17 10.93 -26.21
C ILE A 1008 20.36 9.85 -26.94
N ALA A 1009 20.28 9.96 -28.26
CA ALA A 1009 19.55 9.00 -29.10
C ALA A 1009 20.09 7.57 -28.90
N VAL A 1010 19.20 6.59 -28.81
CA VAL A 1010 19.52 5.18 -28.48
C VAL A 1010 20.56 4.61 -29.46
N GLU A 1011 20.46 4.95 -30.74
CA GLU A 1011 21.36 4.51 -31.81
C GLU A 1011 22.79 5.00 -31.58
N ARG A 1012 22.93 6.14 -30.89
CA ARG A 1012 24.24 6.71 -30.51
C ARG A 1012 24.76 6.13 -29.21
N ARG A 1013 24.05 5.29 -28.48
CA ARG A 1013 24.52 4.77 -27.17
C ARG A 1013 25.42 3.55 -27.32
N ARG A 1014 25.29 2.82 -28.42
CA ARG A 1014 26.09 1.62 -28.70
C ARG A 1014 27.56 2.01 -28.92
N ASN A 1015 28.47 1.21 -28.39
CA ASN A 1015 29.92 1.35 -28.56
C ASN A 1015 30.52 2.66 -28.03
N ASN A 1016 29.82 3.39 -27.15
CA ASN A 1016 30.43 4.46 -26.35
C ASN A 1016 29.83 4.53 -24.94
N PHE A 1017 30.49 5.34 -24.13
CA PHE A 1017 30.15 5.58 -22.74
C PHE A 1017 29.87 7.07 -22.49
N ASP A 1018 29.40 7.77 -23.53
CA ASP A 1018 28.93 9.15 -23.39
C ASP A 1018 27.79 9.20 -22.37
N GLU A 1019 27.73 10.31 -21.65
CA GLU A 1019 26.70 10.53 -20.64
C GLU A 1019 25.32 10.51 -21.29
N VAL A 1020 24.41 9.66 -20.77
CA VAL A 1020 23.12 9.42 -21.43
C VAL A 1020 22.15 10.57 -21.20
N GLU A 1021 22.06 11.02 -19.96
CA GLU A 1021 21.21 12.15 -19.57
C GLU A 1021 21.93 13.47 -19.80
N LEU A 1022 21.31 14.36 -20.58
CA LEU A 1022 21.84 15.68 -20.89
C LEU A 1022 21.18 16.74 -19.99
N PRO A 1023 21.89 17.85 -19.66
CA PRO A 1023 21.28 18.94 -18.90
C PRO A 1023 20.23 19.67 -19.74
N TRP A 1024 19.24 20.25 -19.05
CA TRP A 1024 18.31 21.19 -19.67
C TRP A 1024 18.97 22.49 -20.11
N SER A 1025 18.29 23.22 -21.00
CA SER A 1025 18.57 24.64 -21.19
C SER A 1025 18.16 25.46 -19.97
N GLU A 1026 18.78 26.63 -19.78
CA GLU A 1026 18.47 27.53 -18.65
C GLU A 1026 16.97 27.87 -18.57
N ALA A 1027 16.36 28.18 -19.71
CA ALA A 1027 14.94 28.53 -19.78
C ALA A 1027 14.03 27.40 -19.26
N VAL A 1028 14.34 26.14 -19.59
CA VAL A 1028 13.59 24.99 -19.11
C VAL A 1028 13.81 24.79 -17.62
N ALA A 1029 15.05 24.86 -17.14
CA ALA A 1029 15.38 24.67 -15.72
C ALA A 1029 14.71 25.72 -14.82
N VAL A 1030 14.78 27.00 -15.19
CA VAL A 1030 14.14 28.10 -14.46
C VAL A 1030 12.61 27.92 -14.45
N ARG A 1031 12.03 27.57 -15.60
CA ARG A 1031 10.59 27.27 -15.71
C ARG A 1031 10.21 26.11 -14.79
N GLN A 1032 10.92 24.98 -14.84
CA GLN A 1032 10.63 23.83 -13.99
C GLN A 1032 10.82 24.14 -12.49
N ALA A 1033 11.80 24.97 -12.12
CA ALA A 1033 12.00 25.44 -10.75
C ALA A 1033 10.82 26.29 -10.23
N LYS A 1034 10.25 27.16 -11.09
CA LYS A 1034 9.06 27.97 -10.77
C LYS A 1034 7.77 27.17 -10.56
N ARG A 1035 7.75 25.85 -10.83
CA ARG A 1035 6.61 24.97 -10.47
C ARG A 1035 6.50 24.75 -8.95
N CYS A 1036 7.56 25.06 -8.20
CA CYS A 1036 7.63 24.83 -6.75
C CYS A 1036 6.51 25.57 -6.01
N LEU A 1037 5.77 24.84 -5.18
CA LEU A 1037 4.71 25.40 -4.35
C LEU A 1037 5.22 26.06 -3.05
N ARG A 1038 6.55 26.16 -2.87
CA ARG A 1038 7.21 26.72 -1.67
C ARG A 1038 6.56 26.28 -0.36
N CYS A 1039 6.45 24.97 -0.14
CA CYS A 1039 5.83 24.40 1.06
C CYS A 1039 6.54 24.76 2.38
N ASP A 1040 7.75 25.31 2.28
CA ASP A 1040 8.57 25.91 3.34
C ASP A 1040 8.16 27.34 3.71
N TYR A 1041 7.42 28.04 2.85
CA TYR A 1041 7.07 29.45 3.05
C TYR A 1041 6.27 29.65 4.34
N GLY A 1042 6.63 30.67 5.12
CA GLY A 1042 6.02 30.97 6.41
C GLY A 1042 6.36 29.98 7.55
N LYS A 1043 7.13 28.92 7.27
CA LYS A 1043 7.57 27.94 8.28
C LYS A 1043 9.04 28.19 8.63
N MET A 1044 9.26 29.03 9.63
CA MET A 1044 10.54 29.04 10.35
C MET A 1044 10.35 28.27 11.66
N PRO A 1045 11.32 27.44 12.08
CA PRO A 1045 11.36 27.01 13.47
C PRO A 1045 11.42 28.26 14.37
N PRO A 1046 10.80 28.26 15.56
CA PRO A 1046 11.15 29.25 16.56
C PRO A 1046 12.66 29.23 16.74
N ALA A 1047 13.30 30.40 16.75
CA ALA A 1047 14.74 30.51 16.99
C ALA A 1047 15.09 29.71 18.27
N GLN A 1048 15.93 28.68 18.13
CA GLN A 1048 16.46 27.93 19.27
C GLN A 1048 17.47 28.78 20.03
#